data_AF-A0AAJ1QCH7-F1
#
_entry.id   AF-A0AAJ1QCH7-F1
#
_cell.length_a   1.000
_cell.length_b   1.000
_cell.length_c   1.000
_cell.angle_alpha   90.00
_cell.angle_beta   90.00
_cell.angle_gamma   90.00
#
_symmetry.space_group_name_H-M   'P 1'
#
loop_
_entity.id
_entity.type
_entity.pdbx_description
1 polymer ?
#
loop_
_entity_poly.entity_id
_entity_poly.type
_entity_poly.pdbx_seq_one_letter_code
_entity_poly.pdbx_strand_id
1 'polypeptide(L)'
;MKIKFILGTLLTFISFAKGQTTGLDWKKAPNSYIFEPANTNSGLLIPVKKAYSMWQSGAYMGGSLIPDGTITAEVYWEDVHGLIKSNPDYTLEIIGTKEDAKIKVPVNKTKEGNAVVVYKVDGQIYWSWHIWVTDDPSNGSTYMAYDNTKRERKNGTIENIPAEEWQWMDRNLGAISDAITEEGWNRNNGLLYQWGRKDPIPPLVSKGMDFYEVSGSVGRVRHRMAMNTANSQKIENLISYVPLSTAKIVNNIRLSVRNPLSLIYVNNDNSNTQAYYLNKLQLPVNWFGTTATSNGAIAEVNLWSDNSKGLIQNSNYNWNSNAVKRPYRDKSSYDPCPNGWRIPSMLVANIGNFNYIDDVRLDYSPFGPKTAETHDVFKNNKFNIIKPTNNNTPSYMAGLKIYPDVGVDATSVGGQNMGVFSGTGLLSRSTQGGQYTDMHEVYLWTATMMRWWDATPAVSARSLRIIPDAFQPDVPDSSLPNVTGRYQFRPLNENSTSDAMGCRCIKDPLYIVNEYDFPTEYFTDEIAYPRFREGIDNPNSYQVVKNSEETFIQIPINKAFAIQSEYLNNATILNAVNYNNLKTNVLWTTNTSLIKETAVSNPNPGNLNGINTTTINVKINPNQSGNAVITLHNGSITAPIYWSWHIWVTDNEINSIRYVTNEPNNAAYNYINYVQKDNVLDNEFMDRNLGALDVFPTVAIPTSPTTDELQSIKVSGGFHYQWGRKDPIPSFVNPDGSGYEIYLGTTATNGEITYTTLTNNVYNNISGNYIVPYNSYSSALTTDKVSEKVSKNLLYSVENPLVFMIPSTFSPNNPSNSNYNNGTDWVIDDVNIASERWGHSDKKSPFDPCPDGWRIPDLAGVAITTNRDLGISAWSKKGLKSAIFYAIESSFKGDLVKNTSGQIIGFNFLHPTYSIGNYPFTGSRGFREVRENQAPTYGINQTSTGIWTSALTSNYLGRAIAFTMDRSTRYMAAYNDNIDPYAALNCRCVKTKITSDGLEDNGKPRMQIPPYTSAVVSKTLRTEEVKTISKEQLKVYPNPIRDILMINGKATENYYFQIYDMTGKIISSGKFIQNRINLSTLRPGIYFIRINDSTALTKIIKK
;
A
#
# COMPACT_ATOMS: atom_id res chain seq x y z
N MET A 1 -14.32 -27.80 31.68
CA MET A 1 -14.09 -28.91 30.72
C MET A 1 -12.71 -28.72 30.10
N LYS A 2 -11.68 -29.01 30.88
CA LYS A 2 -10.26 -28.98 30.53
C LYS A 2 -9.72 -30.36 30.96
N ILE A 3 -8.71 -30.88 30.25
CA ILE A 3 -8.10 -32.22 30.38
C ILE A 3 -8.73 -33.25 29.42
N LYS A 4 -8.38 -33.15 28.12
CA LYS A 4 -8.27 -34.29 27.19
C LYS A 4 -7.53 -33.96 25.87
N PHE A 5 -6.56 -33.04 25.90
CA PHE A 5 -5.80 -32.61 24.71
C PHE A 5 -4.26 -32.63 24.87
N ILE A 6 -3.73 -33.40 25.84
CA ILE A 6 -2.29 -33.41 26.18
C ILE A 6 -1.59 -34.77 25.99
N LEU A 7 -2.24 -35.79 25.40
CA LEU A 7 -1.58 -37.09 25.16
C LEU A 7 -1.38 -37.51 23.70
N GLY A 8 -1.72 -36.64 22.73
CA GLY A 8 -1.46 -36.90 21.30
C GLY A 8 -0.20 -36.24 20.73
N THR A 9 0.46 -35.36 21.50
CA THR A 9 1.44 -34.40 20.96
C THR A 9 2.86 -34.58 21.52
N LEU A 10 3.10 -35.57 22.38
CA LEU A 10 4.37 -35.73 23.10
C LEU A 10 5.26 -36.89 22.62
N LEU A 11 4.82 -37.71 21.64
CA LEU A 11 5.63 -38.83 21.11
C LEU A 11 6.20 -38.63 19.70
N THR A 12 6.02 -37.46 19.09
CA THR A 12 6.55 -37.14 17.75
C THR A 12 7.65 -36.08 17.75
N PHE A 13 8.11 -35.62 18.92
CA PHE A 13 9.05 -34.50 19.07
C PHE A 13 10.48 -34.88 19.50
N ILE A 14 10.84 -36.16 19.47
CA ILE A 14 12.23 -36.60 19.69
C ILE A 14 12.64 -37.56 18.57
N SER A 15 12.85 -37.03 17.35
CA SER A 15 13.73 -37.67 16.34
C SER A 15 14.15 -36.76 15.17
N PHE A 16 13.55 -35.59 14.96
CA PHE A 16 14.01 -34.65 13.91
C PHE A 16 14.98 -33.58 14.45
N ALA A 17 16.13 -34.02 14.97
CA ALA A 17 17.24 -33.13 15.32
C ALA A 17 18.56 -33.75 14.87
N LYS A 18 18.68 -33.88 13.54
CA LYS A 18 19.89 -33.99 12.68
C LYS A 18 19.43 -34.65 11.38
N GLY A 19 18.79 -33.86 10.51
CA GLY A 19 18.53 -34.30 9.14
C GLY A 19 19.86 -34.54 8.44
N GLN A 20 20.17 -35.80 8.14
CA GLN A 20 21.26 -36.19 7.26
C GLN A 20 21.03 -35.54 5.88
N THR A 21 21.81 -34.51 5.53
CA THR A 21 21.87 -33.94 4.17
C THR A 21 22.69 -34.80 3.20
N THR A 22 23.14 -35.98 3.64
CA THR A 22 23.93 -36.93 2.87
C THR A 22 23.04 -37.65 1.85
N GLY A 23 23.27 -37.42 0.56
CA GLY A 23 22.60 -38.14 -0.54
C GLY A 23 21.48 -37.40 -1.26
N LEU A 24 21.15 -36.16 -0.88
CA LEU A 24 20.18 -35.33 -1.60
C LEU A 24 20.72 -34.86 -2.96
N ASP A 25 19.85 -34.75 -3.96
CA ASP A 25 20.19 -34.14 -5.26
C ASP A 25 20.20 -32.61 -5.14
N TRP A 26 21.38 -32.05 -4.89
CA TRP A 26 21.60 -30.61 -4.74
C TRP A 26 21.22 -29.76 -5.95
N LYS A 27 21.01 -30.36 -7.13
CA LYS A 27 20.46 -29.64 -8.29
C LYS A 27 19.00 -29.22 -8.05
N LYS A 28 18.28 -29.88 -7.13
CA LYS A 28 16.88 -29.57 -6.76
C LYS A 28 16.73 -28.65 -5.56
N ALA A 29 17.83 -28.23 -4.93
CA ALA A 29 17.79 -27.24 -3.86
C ALA A 29 17.05 -25.95 -4.32
N PRO A 30 16.42 -25.17 -3.43
CA PRO A 30 15.59 -24.04 -3.82
C PRO A 30 16.39 -22.91 -4.51
N ASN A 31 15.71 -22.15 -5.37
CA ASN A 31 16.23 -20.91 -5.95
C ASN A 31 15.79 -19.66 -5.17
N SER A 32 14.79 -19.83 -4.30
CA SER A 32 14.19 -18.75 -3.52
C SER A 32 14.02 -19.16 -2.07
N TYR A 33 14.18 -18.21 -1.16
CA TYR A 33 14.03 -18.42 0.28
C TYR A 33 13.02 -17.42 0.84
N ILE A 34 12.11 -17.91 1.68
CA ILE A 34 11.15 -17.09 2.42
C ILE A 34 11.74 -16.77 3.79
N PHE A 35 11.65 -15.52 4.21
CA PHE A 35 11.93 -15.10 5.57
C PHE A 35 10.76 -14.28 6.13
N GLU A 36 10.11 -14.80 7.16
CA GLU A 36 9.05 -14.07 7.86
C GLU A 36 9.64 -13.04 8.83
N PRO A 37 9.29 -11.75 8.74
CA PRO A 37 9.74 -10.74 9.69
C PRO A 37 9.42 -11.07 11.16
N ALA A 38 8.35 -11.84 11.40
CA ALA A 38 7.94 -12.30 12.73
C ALA A 38 8.81 -13.47 13.29
N ASN A 39 9.59 -14.15 12.44
CA ASN A 39 10.46 -15.27 12.84
C ASN A 39 11.44 -14.83 13.95
N THR A 40 11.84 -15.68 14.89
CA THR A 40 12.78 -15.29 15.97
C THR A 40 14.24 -15.14 15.51
N ASN A 41 14.61 -15.75 14.38
CA ASN A 41 15.97 -15.73 13.84
C ASN A 41 16.40 -14.34 13.33
N SER A 42 17.71 -14.18 13.10
CA SER A 42 18.34 -12.95 12.56
C SER A 42 18.39 -12.94 11.03
N GLY A 43 18.34 -14.10 10.41
CA GLY A 43 18.47 -14.27 8.96
C GLY A 43 18.54 -15.73 8.56
N LEU A 44 19.02 -15.99 7.34
CA LEU A 44 19.09 -17.31 6.73
C LEU A 44 20.49 -17.65 6.21
N LEU A 45 20.78 -18.94 6.08
CA LEU A 45 21.99 -19.49 5.50
C LEU A 45 21.66 -20.13 4.15
N ILE A 46 22.41 -19.75 3.11
CA ILE A 46 22.23 -20.29 1.76
C ILE A 46 23.41 -21.19 1.41
N PRO A 47 23.21 -22.52 1.26
CA PRO A 47 24.26 -23.41 0.79
C PRO A 47 24.66 -23.12 -0.66
N VAL A 48 25.96 -22.90 -0.91
CA VAL A 48 26.46 -22.65 -2.28
C VAL A 48 26.58 -23.94 -3.10
N LYS A 49 26.45 -25.11 -2.46
CA LYS A 49 26.55 -26.44 -3.07
C LYS A 49 25.68 -26.64 -4.32
N LYS A 50 24.52 -25.97 -4.36
CA LYS A 50 23.67 -25.94 -5.55
C LYS A 50 24.42 -25.40 -6.77
N ALA A 51 25.15 -24.28 -6.63
CA ALA A 51 25.90 -23.67 -7.72
C ALA A 51 26.90 -24.67 -8.30
N TYR A 52 27.72 -25.29 -7.45
CA TYR A 52 28.70 -26.31 -7.86
C TYR A 52 28.05 -27.48 -8.59
N SER A 53 26.96 -28.01 -8.04
CA SER A 53 26.22 -29.14 -8.64
C SER A 53 25.67 -28.80 -10.02
N MET A 54 25.14 -27.59 -10.19
CA MET A 54 24.58 -27.09 -11.46
C MET A 54 25.65 -26.87 -12.53
N TRP A 55 26.79 -26.26 -12.18
CA TRP A 55 27.90 -26.08 -13.12
C TRP A 55 28.53 -27.42 -13.53
N GLN A 56 28.71 -28.33 -12.58
CA GLN A 56 29.28 -29.64 -12.86
C GLN A 56 28.37 -30.48 -13.76
N SER A 57 27.08 -30.62 -13.41
CA SER A 57 26.19 -31.63 -14.01
C SER A 57 24.73 -31.19 -14.18
N GLY A 58 24.44 -29.90 -14.08
CA GLY A 58 23.09 -29.37 -14.28
C GLY A 58 22.59 -29.56 -15.71
N ALA A 59 21.32 -29.97 -15.87
CA ALA A 59 20.71 -30.12 -17.19
C ALA A 59 20.78 -28.81 -17.96
N TYR A 60 21.19 -28.84 -19.23
CA TYR A 60 21.30 -27.66 -20.11
C TYR A 60 22.31 -26.58 -19.73
N MET A 61 23.16 -26.79 -18.71
CA MET A 61 24.25 -25.84 -18.40
C MET A 61 25.55 -26.50 -17.93
N GLY A 62 25.51 -27.77 -17.53
CA GLY A 62 26.61 -28.51 -16.92
C GLY A 62 27.82 -28.72 -17.83
N GLY A 63 28.81 -29.48 -17.33
CA GLY A 63 30.03 -29.80 -18.08
C GLY A 63 31.17 -28.79 -17.89
N SER A 64 31.13 -27.96 -16.85
CA SER A 64 32.24 -27.08 -16.47
C SER A 64 32.31 -26.93 -14.96
N LEU A 65 33.51 -26.95 -14.37
CA LEU A 65 33.64 -26.70 -12.94
C LEU A 65 33.65 -25.19 -12.67
N ILE A 66 33.18 -24.80 -11.48
CA ILE A 66 33.46 -23.46 -10.95
C ILE A 66 34.98 -23.40 -10.71
N PRO A 67 35.70 -22.43 -11.27
CA PRO A 67 37.15 -22.32 -11.10
C PRO A 67 37.51 -21.97 -9.66
N ASP A 68 38.75 -22.25 -9.27
CA ASP A 68 39.35 -21.67 -8.07
C ASP A 68 39.57 -20.15 -8.30
N GLY A 69 39.42 -19.34 -7.26
CA GLY A 69 39.57 -17.89 -7.33
C GLY A 69 39.08 -17.21 -6.06
N THR A 70 39.02 -15.87 -6.09
CA THR A 70 38.51 -15.07 -4.98
C THR A 70 37.00 -15.16 -4.93
N ILE A 71 36.49 -15.76 -3.85
CA ILE A 71 35.05 -15.97 -3.66
C ILE A 71 34.46 -14.77 -2.93
N THR A 72 33.35 -14.21 -3.45
CA THR A 72 32.56 -13.18 -2.77
C THR A 72 31.06 -13.48 -2.84
N ALA A 73 30.30 -12.97 -1.87
CA ALA A 73 28.85 -12.97 -1.89
C ALA A 73 28.34 -11.55 -1.65
N GLU A 74 27.31 -11.16 -2.39
CA GLU A 74 26.82 -9.78 -2.39
C GLU A 74 25.29 -9.75 -2.53
N VAL A 75 24.67 -8.71 -1.98
CA VAL A 75 23.32 -8.30 -2.37
C VAL A 75 23.44 -7.66 -3.75
N TYR A 76 22.99 -8.38 -4.78
CA TYR A 76 23.04 -7.91 -6.15
C TYR A 76 22.05 -6.78 -6.37
N TRP A 77 20.83 -6.98 -5.89
CA TRP A 77 19.82 -5.93 -5.78
C TRP A 77 18.84 -6.23 -4.63
N GLU A 78 18.25 -5.18 -4.06
CA GLU A 78 17.12 -5.18 -3.12
C GLU A 78 16.15 -4.05 -3.50
N ASP A 79 14.84 -4.29 -3.40
CA ASP A 79 13.79 -3.32 -3.75
C ASP A 79 13.43 -2.34 -2.63
N VAL A 80 13.85 -2.65 -1.39
CA VAL A 80 13.80 -1.76 -0.24
C VAL A 80 15.23 -1.57 0.26
N HIS A 81 15.70 -0.32 0.28
CA HIS A 81 17.04 0.04 0.75
C HIS A 81 17.30 -0.50 2.15
N GLY A 82 18.36 -1.30 2.34
CA GLY A 82 18.72 -1.93 3.61
C GLY A 82 17.74 -3.01 4.08
N LEU A 83 17.11 -3.73 3.14
CA LEU A 83 16.33 -4.94 3.44
C LEU A 83 17.25 -6.04 3.96
N ILE A 84 18.40 -6.24 3.32
CA ILE A 84 19.46 -7.14 3.78
C ILE A 84 20.55 -6.33 4.48
N LYS A 85 20.89 -6.71 5.71
CA LYS A 85 21.90 -6.02 6.54
C LYS A 85 23.33 -6.38 6.08
N SER A 86 23.70 -5.92 4.91
CA SER A 86 25.01 -6.16 4.30
C SER A 86 26.10 -5.21 4.84
N ASN A 87 27.37 -5.58 4.66
CA ASN A 87 28.53 -4.71 4.88
C ASN A 87 28.59 -3.57 3.84
N PRO A 88 29.52 -2.61 3.97
CA PRO A 88 29.82 -1.68 2.88
C PRO A 88 29.96 -2.39 1.52
N ASP A 89 29.58 -1.72 0.44
CA ASP A 89 29.55 -2.25 -0.93
C ASP A 89 28.66 -3.48 -1.14
N TYR A 90 27.67 -3.69 -0.27
CA TYR A 90 26.68 -4.77 -0.34
C TYR A 90 27.23 -6.19 -0.16
N THR A 91 28.43 -6.34 0.40
CA THR A 91 29.06 -7.64 0.63
C THR A 91 28.43 -8.41 1.81
N LEU A 92 28.48 -9.74 1.74
CA LEU A 92 27.94 -10.69 2.71
C LEU A 92 29.01 -11.68 3.18
N GLU A 93 28.85 -12.17 4.41
CA GLU A 93 29.74 -13.17 4.99
C GLU A 93 29.54 -14.55 4.35
N ILE A 94 30.64 -15.25 4.11
CA ILE A 94 30.65 -16.65 3.66
C ILE A 94 31.29 -17.51 4.75
N ILE A 95 30.56 -18.54 5.16
CA ILE A 95 30.97 -19.49 6.21
C ILE A 95 31.37 -20.80 5.52
N GLY A 96 32.55 -21.31 5.84
CA GLY A 96 33.09 -22.54 5.24
C GLY A 96 33.88 -22.30 3.96
N THR A 97 34.14 -23.36 3.19
CA THR A 97 35.02 -23.32 2.02
C THR A 97 34.45 -24.07 0.83
N LYS A 98 34.64 -23.53 -0.38
CA LYS A 98 34.26 -24.17 -1.65
C LYS A 98 32.79 -24.62 -1.66
N GLU A 99 32.51 -25.84 -2.10
CA GLU A 99 31.15 -26.35 -2.27
C GLU A 99 30.36 -26.54 -0.97
N ASP A 100 31.05 -26.63 0.17
CA ASP A 100 30.41 -26.77 1.49
C ASP A 100 30.18 -25.41 2.16
N ALA A 101 30.51 -24.31 1.49
CA ALA A 101 30.29 -22.97 2.01
C ALA A 101 28.80 -22.58 2.05
N LYS A 102 28.47 -21.63 2.94
CA LYS A 102 27.14 -21.04 3.08
C LYS A 102 27.24 -19.52 3.10
N ILE A 103 26.32 -18.84 2.43
CA ILE A 103 26.21 -17.38 2.50
C ILE A 103 25.32 -17.03 3.69
N LYS A 104 25.79 -16.13 4.55
CA LYS A 104 25.02 -15.61 5.68
C LYS A 104 24.24 -14.37 5.24
N VAL A 105 22.91 -14.44 5.31
CA VAL A 105 22.00 -13.38 4.85
C VAL A 105 21.19 -12.82 6.04
N PRO A 106 21.70 -11.78 6.73
CA PRO A 106 20.98 -11.11 7.81
C PRO A 106 19.87 -10.22 7.27
N VAL A 107 18.68 -10.31 7.86
CA VAL A 107 17.48 -9.61 7.36
C VAL A 107 17.10 -8.45 8.28
N ASN A 108 16.74 -7.32 7.69
CA ASN A 108 16.10 -6.22 8.39
C ASN A 108 14.60 -6.45 8.53
N LYS A 109 14.21 -7.05 9.64
CA LYS A 109 12.84 -7.52 9.85
C LYS A 109 11.81 -6.40 10.08
N THR A 110 12.20 -5.11 10.04
CA THR A 110 11.25 -3.97 10.01
C THR A 110 10.77 -3.65 8.61
N LYS A 111 11.30 -4.37 7.62
CA LYS A 111 11.05 -4.19 6.21
C LYS A 111 10.59 -5.51 5.64
N GLU A 112 9.75 -5.40 4.64
CA GLU A 112 9.32 -6.47 3.75
C GLU A 112 9.73 -6.07 2.33
N GLY A 113 10.04 -7.05 1.50
CA GLY A 113 10.51 -6.82 0.15
C GLY A 113 11.26 -8.01 -0.42
N ASN A 114 12.00 -7.74 -1.49
CA ASN A 114 12.73 -8.73 -2.25
C ASN A 114 14.19 -8.34 -2.42
N ALA A 115 15.06 -9.35 -2.40
CA ALA A 115 16.46 -9.19 -2.76
C ALA A 115 16.94 -10.35 -3.63
N VAL A 116 17.99 -10.13 -4.41
CA VAL A 116 18.76 -11.18 -5.06
C VAL A 116 20.18 -11.17 -4.50
N VAL A 117 20.61 -12.31 -3.99
CA VAL A 117 21.97 -12.55 -3.50
C VAL A 117 22.75 -13.35 -4.54
N VAL A 118 24.00 -12.96 -4.80
CA VAL A 118 24.88 -13.61 -5.79
C VAL A 118 26.10 -14.24 -5.14
N TYR A 119 26.55 -15.36 -5.70
CA TYR A 119 27.85 -15.97 -5.42
C TYR A 119 28.80 -15.72 -6.59
N LYS A 120 29.96 -15.15 -6.33
CA LYS A 120 30.95 -14.77 -7.35
C LYS A 120 32.28 -15.48 -7.13
N VAL A 121 32.99 -15.70 -8.25
CA VAL A 121 34.42 -16.04 -8.26
C VAL A 121 35.12 -15.07 -9.20
N ASP A 122 36.13 -14.35 -8.70
CA ASP A 122 36.87 -13.30 -9.41
C ASP A 122 35.95 -12.28 -10.09
N GLY A 123 34.92 -11.84 -9.35
CA GLY A 123 33.93 -10.84 -9.81
C GLY A 123 32.81 -11.38 -10.70
N GLN A 124 32.90 -12.63 -11.18
CA GLN A 124 31.89 -13.21 -12.08
C GLN A 124 30.84 -14.01 -11.31
N ILE A 125 29.54 -13.75 -11.55
CA ILE A 125 28.42 -14.40 -10.84
C ILE A 125 28.22 -15.85 -11.27
N TYR A 126 28.40 -16.84 -10.40
CA TYR A 126 28.18 -18.25 -10.72
C TYR A 126 26.79 -18.76 -10.34
N TRP A 127 26.09 -18.10 -9.41
CA TRP A 127 24.70 -18.39 -9.11
C TRP A 127 24.07 -17.23 -8.34
N SER A 128 22.75 -17.25 -8.28
CA SER A 128 21.94 -16.25 -7.55
C SER A 128 20.72 -16.91 -6.93
N TRP A 129 20.25 -16.31 -5.83
CA TRP A 129 19.06 -16.73 -5.10
C TRP A 129 18.17 -15.53 -4.80
N HIS A 130 16.86 -15.72 -4.93
CA HIS A 130 15.86 -14.73 -4.53
C HIS A 130 15.54 -14.87 -3.04
N ILE A 131 15.57 -13.76 -2.32
CA ILE A 131 15.19 -13.66 -0.92
C ILE A 131 13.88 -12.90 -0.88
N TRP A 132 12.85 -13.53 -0.34
CA TRP A 132 11.51 -12.98 -0.22
C TRP A 132 11.18 -12.78 1.26
N VAL A 133 11.18 -11.53 1.70
CA VAL A 133 10.91 -11.14 3.08
C VAL A 133 9.45 -10.69 3.15
N THR A 134 8.58 -11.53 3.71
CA THR A 134 7.12 -11.36 3.72
C THR A 134 6.50 -12.18 4.87
N ASP A 135 5.31 -11.83 5.32
CA ASP A 135 4.40 -12.70 6.09
C ASP A 135 4.10 -14.04 5.37
N ASP A 136 3.55 -15.02 6.10
CA ASP A 136 3.37 -16.40 5.64
C ASP A 136 2.46 -16.50 4.39
N PRO A 137 3.01 -16.85 3.20
CA PRO A 137 2.23 -16.96 1.97
C PRO A 137 1.49 -18.31 1.84
N SER A 138 1.53 -19.17 2.85
CA SER A 138 0.97 -20.53 2.80
C SER A 138 -0.55 -20.59 2.95
N ASN A 139 -1.21 -19.48 3.27
CA ASN A 139 -2.65 -19.40 3.57
C ASN A 139 -3.57 -19.40 2.33
N GLY A 140 -3.09 -19.90 1.20
CA GLY A 140 -3.84 -19.92 -0.04
C GLY A 140 -4.86 -21.06 -0.16
N SER A 141 -5.57 -21.03 -1.29
CA SER A 141 -6.64 -22.00 -1.60
C SER A 141 -6.14 -23.44 -1.73
N THR A 142 -7.01 -24.42 -1.45
CA THR A 142 -6.80 -25.85 -1.73
C THR A 142 -7.41 -26.30 -3.08
N TYR A 143 -7.76 -25.35 -3.95
CA TYR A 143 -8.45 -25.63 -5.20
C TYR A 143 -7.61 -26.44 -6.17
N MET A 144 -8.19 -27.54 -6.63
CA MET A 144 -7.64 -28.39 -7.68
C MET A 144 -8.63 -28.40 -8.84
N ALA A 145 -8.23 -27.88 -10.00
CA ALA A 145 -9.11 -27.81 -11.18
C ALA A 145 -9.59 -29.21 -11.65
N TYR A 146 -8.77 -30.23 -11.43
CA TYR A 146 -9.09 -31.61 -11.78
C TYR A 146 -8.89 -32.56 -10.59
N ASP A 147 -9.98 -33.06 -10.02
CA ASP A 147 -9.97 -33.83 -8.75
C ASP A 147 -9.13 -35.12 -8.80
N ASN A 148 -8.91 -35.70 -9.99
CA ASN A 148 -8.11 -36.91 -10.17
C ASN A 148 -6.69 -36.59 -10.68
N THR A 149 -6.11 -35.48 -10.22
CA THR A 149 -4.72 -35.13 -10.51
C THR A 149 -3.79 -36.13 -9.82
N LYS A 150 -2.76 -36.58 -10.53
CA LYS A 150 -1.86 -37.65 -10.11
C LYS A 150 -0.42 -37.18 -9.91
N ARG A 151 0.37 -37.91 -9.13
CA ARG A 151 1.83 -37.77 -9.02
C ARG A 151 2.53 -39.08 -9.34
N GLU A 152 3.78 -39.00 -9.80
CA GLU A 152 4.66 -40.14 -10.06
C GLU A 152 5.79 -40.16 -9.03
N ARG A 153 5.81 -41.22 -8.20
CA ARG A 153 6.85 -41.44 -7.19
C ARG A 153 8.16 -41.86 -7.84
N LYS A 154 9.27 -41.73 -7.10
CA LYS A 154 10.63 -42.15 -7.51
C LYS A 154 10.72 -43.62 -7.95
N ASN A 155 9.86 -44.48 -7.41
CA ASN A 155 9.76 -45.91 -7.78
C ASN A 155 8.87 -46.18 -9.01
N GLY A 156 8.36 -45.14 -9.69
CA GLY A 156 7.46 -45.25 -10.84
C GLY A 156 5.97 -45.44 -10.50
N THR A 157 5.60 -45.48 -9.22
CA THR A 157 4.19 -45.60 -8.81
C THR A 157 3.42 -44.32 -9.15
N ILE A 158 2.28 -44.48 -9.81
CA ILE A 158 1.38 -43.38 -10.16
C ILE A 158 0.14 -43.45 -9.27
N GLU A 159 -0.13 -42.39 -8.52
CA GLU A 159 -1.24 -42.30 -7.57
C GLU A 159 -1.92 -40.93 -7.62
N ASN A 160 -3.15 -40.83 -7.11
CA ASN A 160 -3.80 -39.54 -6.93
C ASN A 160 -3.07 -38.73 -5.85
N ILE A 161 -3.01 -37.42 -6.02
CA ILE A 161 -2.53 -36.50 -4.98
C ILE A 161 -3.64 -36.36 -3.94
N PRO A 162 -3.39 -36.65 -2.65
CA PRO A 162 -4.38 -36.41 -1.60
C PRO A 162 -4.72 -34.91 -1.50
N ALA A 163 -5.98 -34.59 -1.20
CA ALA A 163 -6.46 -33.19 -1.20
C ALA A 163 -5.74 -32.34 -0.13
N GLU A 164 -5.40 -32.94 1.00
CA GLU A 164 -4.61 -32.34 2.09
C GLU A 164 -3.15 -32.04 1.73
N GLU A 165 -2.64 -32.63 0.64
CA GLU A 165 -1.29 -32.38 0.14
C GLU A 165 -1.26 -31.29 -0.95
N TRP A 166 -2.43 -30.76 -1.36
CA TRP A 166 -2.54 -29.73 -2.39
C TRP A 166 -2.91 -28.36 -1.80
N GLN A 167 -2.12 -27.35 -2.12
CA GLN A 167 -2.34 -25.98 -1.65
C GLN A 167 -1.68 -24.97 -2.59
N TRP A 168 -2.31 -23.81 -2.77
CA TRP A 168 -1.75 -22.66 -3.45
C TRP A 168 -1.11 -21.70 -2.45
N MET A 169 -0.14 -20.91 -2.91
CA MET A 169 0.16 -19.67 -2.21
C MET A 169 -1.02 -18.69 -2.32
N ASP A 170 -1.25 -17.90 -1.28
CA ASP A 170 -2.28 -16.85 -1.27
C ASP A 170 -2.00 -15.74 -2.30
N ARG A 171 -0.71 -15.50 -2.59
CA ARG A 171 -0.20 -14.43 -3.46
C ARG A 171 0.80 -14.92 -4.51
N ASN A 172 1.21 -14.00 -5.38
CA ASN A 172 2.23 -14.27 -6.40
C ASN A 172 3.64 -14.23 -5.80
N LEU A 173 4.59 -14.95 -6.40
CA LEU A 173 5.98 -15.02 -5.94
C LEU A 173 6.63 -13.63 -5.93
N GLY A 174 7.10 -13.20 -4.76
CA GLY A 174 7.71 -11.89 -4.53
C GLY A 174 6.72 -10.76 -4.23
N ALA A 175 5.40 -11.04 -4.16
CA ALA A 175 4.43 -10.07 -3.66
C ALA A 175 4.52 -9.99 -2.13
N ILE A 176 4.34 -8.81 -1.54
CA ILE A 176 4.41 -8.65 -0.07
C ILE A 176 3.03 -8.39 0.56
N SER A 177 1.97 -8.56 -0.23
CA SER A 177 0.58 -8.52 0.22
C SER A 177 -0.27 -9.38 -0.70
N ASP A 178 -1.30 -10.04 -0.15
CA ASP A 178 -2.34 -10.77 -0.87
C ASP A 178 -3.63 -9.93 -1.07
N ALA A 179 -3.74 -8.78 -0.41
CA ALA A 179 -4.89 -7.89 -0.45
C ALA A 179 -5.05 -7.17 -1.80
N ILE A 180 -6.29 -7.01 -2.29
CA ILE A 180 -6.60 -6.24 -3.51
C ILE A 180 -6.91 -4.77 -3.19
N THR A 181 -7.43 -4.47 -2.00
CA THR A 181 -8.01 -3.16 -1.68
C THR A 181 -7.52 -2.54 -0.36
N GLU A 182 -7.08 -3.37 0.58
CA GLU A 182 -6.69 -3.04 1.94
C GLU A 182 -5.18 -2.70 2.04
N GLU A 183 -4.62 -2.73 3.25
CA GLU A 183 -3.18 -2.54 3.47
C GLU A 183 -2.31 -3.43 2.55
N GLY A 184 -1.32 -2.82 1.92
CA GLY A 184 -0.41 -3.45 0.98
C GLY A 184 -0.97 -3.62 -0.44
N TRP A 185 -2.18 -3.13 -0.75
CA TRP A 185 -2.85 -3.37 -2.04
C TRP A 185 -2.04 -3.01 -3.29
N ASN A 186 -1.12 -2.04 -3.20
CA ASN A 186 -0.30 -1.63 -4.34
C ASN A 186 0.92 -2.55 -4.58
N ARG A 187 1.33 -3.35 -3.58
CA ARG A 187 2.51 -4.24 -3.60
C ARG A 187 2.14 -5.73 -3.70
N ASN A 188 0.95 -6.03 -4.22
CA ASN A 188 0.41 -7.38 -4.43
C ASN A 188 0.74 -8.00 -5.81
N ASN A 189 1.51 -7.33 -6.68
CA ASN A 189 1.78 -7.76 -8.05
C ASN A 189 2.73 -8.98 -8.11
N GLY A 190 3.79 -8.95 -7.30
CA GLY A 190 4.91 -9.89 -7.36
C GLY A 190 5.99 -9.52 -8.39
N LEU A 191 7.00 -10.40 -8.51
CA LEU A 191 8.11 -10.25 -9.46
C LEU A 191 7.82 -10.99 -10.78
N LEU A 192 8.54 -10.62 -11.83
CA LEU A 192 8.35 -11.18 -13.17
C LEU A 192 9.49 -12.15 -13.51
N TYR A 193 9.18 -13.19 -14.27
CA TYR A 193 10.14 -14.22 -14.68
C TYR A 193 9.99 -14.51 -16.18
N GLN A 194 11.09 -14.58 -16.94
CA GLN A 194 11.02 -15.20 -18.27
C GLN A 194 10.85 -16.71 -18.11
N TRP A 195 10.03 -17.30 -18.97
CA TRP A 195 9.65 -18.70 -18.82
C TRP A 195 10.89 -19.61 -18.76
N GLY A 196 11.00 -20.46 -17.73
CA GLY A 196 12.14 -21.35 -17.53
C GLY A 196 13.35 -20.75 -16.79
N ARG A 197 13.31 -19.48 -16.37
CA ARG A 197 14.36 -18.86 -15.55
C ARG A 197 14.06 -18.95 -14.05
N LYS A 198 15.12 -18.90 -13.25
CA LYS A 198 15.01 -18.80 -11.79
C LYS A 198 15.08 -17.37 -11.26
N ASP A 199 15.61 -16.44 -12.05
CA ASP A 199 15.98 -15.09 -11.59
C ASP A 199 14.84 -14.10 -11.82
N PRO A 200 14.40 -13.37 -10.78
CA PRO A 200 13.33 -12.40 -10.92
C PRO A 200 13.77 -11.10 -11.57
N ILE A 201 12.82 -10.49 -12.28
CA ILE A 201 12.88 -9.14 -12.86
C ILE A 201 11.84 -8.28 -12.12
N PRO A 202 12.27 -7.24 -11.39
CA PRO A 202 11.35 -6.35 -10.69
C PRO A 202 10.60 -5.46 -11.70
N PRO A 203 9.28 -5.28 -11.53
CA PRO A 203 8.51 -4.29 -12.29
C PRO A 203 9.03 -2.85 -12.20
N LEU A 204 9.64 -2.47 -11.07
CA LEU A 204 10.06 -1.10 -10.73
C LEU A 204 8.90 -0.08 -10.70
N VAL A 205 7.67 -0.58 -10.64
CA VAL A 205 6.44 0.18 -10.43
C VAL A 205 5.39 -0.72 -9.77
N SER A 206 4.70 -0.19 -8.76
CA SER A 206 3.54 -0.80 -8.09
C SER A 206 2.23 -0.22 -8.62
N LYS A 207 1.09 -0.85 -8.26
CA LYS A 207 -0.22 -0.33 -8.68
C LYS A 207 -0.39 1.11 -8.19
N GLY A 208 -1.25 1.88 -8.87
CA GLY A 208 -1.35 3.32 -8.63
C GLY A 208 -0.23 4.14 -9.29
N MET A 209 0.66 3.50 -10.07
CA MET A 209 1.81 4.12 -10.74
C MET A 209 2.88 4.63 -9.77
N ASP A 210 3.04 3.94 -8.64
CA ASP A 210 4.11 4.16 -7.66
C ASP A 210 5.42 3.59 -8.18
N PHE A 211 6.33 4.45 -8.62
CA PHE A 211 7.63 3.99 -9.10
C PHE A 211 8.58 3.75 -7.94
N TYR A 212 9.21 2.58 -7.93
CA TYR A 212 10.28 2.21 -7.00
C TYR A 212 11.54 1.78 -7.77
N GLU A 213 12.65 1.62 -7.06
CA GLU A 213 13.97 1.33 -7.62
C GLU A 213 14.54 0.16 -6.86
N VAL A 214 15.48 -0.53 -7.47
CA VAL A 214 16.33 -1.47 -6.75
C VAL A 214 17.72 -0.89 -6.56
N SER A 215 18.36 -1.29 -5.47
CA SER A 215 19.73 -0.88 -5.11
C SER A 215 20.56 -2.10 -4.73
N GLY A 216 21.88 -2.05 -4.94
CA GLY A 216 22.76 -3.17 -4.64
C GLY A 216 24.13 -3.02 -5.29
N SER A 217 24.89 -4.10 -5.36
CA SER A 217 26.17 -4.12 -6.08
C SER A 217 26.01 -3.88 -7.60
N VAL A 218 24.81 -4.03 -8.17
CA VAL A 218 24.50 -3.63 -9.56
C VAL A 218 24.34 -2.10 -9.74
N GLY A 219 24.42 -1.33 -8.64
CA GLY A 219 24.04 0.07 -8.59
C GLY A 219 22.52 0.25 -8.48
N ARG A 220 22.04 1.47 -8.76
CA ARG A 220 20.61 1.80 -8.71
C ARG A 220 19.97 1.59 -10.07
N VAL A 221 18.87 0.85 -10.10
CA VAL A 221 18.13 0.54 -11.32
C VAL A 221 16.71 1.05 -11.21
N ARG A 222 16.29 1.86 -12.18
CA ARG A 222 14.98 2.50 -12.22
C ARG A 222 14.18 2.08 -13.45
N HIS A 223 12.86 2.24 -13.35
CA HIS A 223 11.96 2.03 -14.47
C HIS A 223 12.31 2.98 -15.63
N ARG A 224 12.02 2.56 -16.87
CA ARG A 224 12.30 3.36 -18.09
C ARG A 224 11.69 4.77 -18.07
N MET A 225 10.56 4.92 -17.38
CA MET A 225 9.80 6.17 -17.25
C MET A 225 10.28 7.05 -16.09
N ALA A 226 11.30 6.64 -15.33
CA ALA A 226 11.91 7.52 -14.35
C ALA A 226 12.51 8.75 -15.05
N MET A 227 12.18 9.93 -14.52
CA MET A 227 12.63 11.21 -15.07
C MET A 227 13.92 11.70 -14.41
N ASN A 228 14.15 11.32 -13.16
CA ASN A 228 15.44 11.46 -12.52
C ASN A 228 16.29 10.20 -12.81
N THR A 229 17.46 10.40 -13.44
CA THR A 229 18.43 9.32 -13.68
C THR A 229 19.77 9.55 -12.99
N ALA A 230 19.87 10.52 -12.07
CA ALA A 230 21.10 10.78 -11.34
C ALA A 230 21.53 9.52 -10.56
N ASN A 231 22.80 9.13 -10.69
CA ASN A 231 23.38 7.95 -10.02
C ASN A 231 22.59 6.63 -10.23
N SER A 232 21.86 6.51 -11.34
CA SER A 232 21.05 5.33 -11.65
C SER A 232 21.11 4.99 -13.14
N GLN A 233 20.77 3.75 -13.46
CA GLN A 233 20.57 3.27 -14.83
C GLN A 233 19.13 2.80 -15.02
N LYS A 234 18.64 2.84 -16.25
CA LYS A 234 17.31 2.34 -16.57
C LYS A 234 17.37 0.83 -16.83
N ILE A 235 16.33 0.09 -16.44
CA ILE A 235 16.30 -1.37 -16.57
C ILE A 235 16.50 -1.86 -18.00
N GLU A 236 16.10 -1.09 -19.02
CA GLU A 236 16.32 -1.43 -20.43
C GLU A 236 17.80 -1.50 -20.83
N ASN A 237 18.69 -0.77 -20.13
CA ASN A 237 20.13 -0.81 -20.40
C ASN A 237 20.74 -2.15 -20.00
N LEU A 238 20.03 -2.94 -19.18
CA LEU A 238 20.47 -4.26 -18.73
C LEU A 238 20.03 -5.37 -19.70
N ILE A 239 19.23 -5.09 -20.73
CA ILE A 239 18.76 -6.10 -21.67
C ILE A 239 19.95 -6.68 -22.46
N SER A 240 20.04 -8.01 -22.50
CA SER A 240 21.05 -8.75 -23.27
C SER A 240 20.48 -9.23 -24.59
N TYR A 241 21.10 -8.82 -25.70
CA TYR A 241 20.76 -9.27 -27.04
C TYR A 241 21.80 -10.29 -27.54
N VAL A 242 21.35 -11.49 -27.91
CA VAL A 242 22.19 -12.60 -28.35
C VAL A 242 21.98 -12.86 -29.85
N PRO A 243 23.04 -12.88 -30.68
CA PRO A 243 22.93 -13.28 -32.09
C PRO A 243 22.51 -14.75 -32.25
N LEU A 244 21.61 -15.03 -33.20
CA LEU A 244 21.03 -16.35 -33.46
C LEU A 244 22.09 -17.45 -33.61
N SER A 245 23.19 -17.17 -34.32
CA SER A 245 24.31 -18.10 -34.52
C SER A 245 24.93 -18.62 -33.22
N THR A 246 24.89 -17.81 -32.16
CA THR A 246 25.48 -18.12 -30.84
C THR A 246 24.46 -18.51 -29.77
N ALA A 247 23.17 -18.30 -30.05
CA ALA A 247 22.05 -18.57 -29.16
C ALA A 247 21.79 -20.08 -29.02
N LYS A 248 22.63 -20.75 -28.24
CA LYS A 248 22.49 -22.15 -27.83
C LYS A 248 22.00 -22.22 -26.40
N ILE A 249 21.18 -23.23 -26.08
CA ILE A 249 20.61 -23.40 -24.74
C ILE A 249 21.65 -23.32 -23.61
N VAL A 250 22.79 -24.01 -23.76
CA VAL A 250 23.89 -23.96 -22.78
C VAL A 250 24.47 -22.56 -22.60
N ASN A 251 24.64 -21.81 -23.69
CA ASN A 251 25.22 -20.48 -23.65
C ASN A 251 24.25 -19.50 -22.98
N ASN A 252 22.97 -19.54 -23.35
CA ASN A 252 21.99 -18.58 -22.85
C ASN A 252 21.58 -18.85 -21.40
N ILE A 253 21.53 -20.12 -20.97
CA ILE A 253 21.31 -20.45 -19.55
C ILE A 253 22.51 -19.98 -18.70
N ARG A 254 23.75 -20.19 -19.17
CA ARG A 254 24.93 -19.65 -18.48
C ARG A 254 24.92 -18.12 -18.48
N LEU A 255 24.52 -17.48 -19.58
CA LEU A 255 24.38 -16.02 -19.68
C LEU A 255 23.36 -15.48 -18.68
N SER A 256 22.20 -16.14 -18.52
CA SER A 256 21.19 -15.71 -17.53
C SER A 256 21.68 -15.82 -16.10
N VAL A 257 22.46 -16.85 -15.79
CA VAL A 257 23.10 -17.01 -14.47
C VAL A 257 24.11 -15.90 -14.22
N ARG A 258 24.88 -15.49 -15.24
CA ARG A 258 25.82 -14.37 -15.11
C ARG A 258 25.13 -13.01 -14.99
N ASN A 259 23.89 -12.88 -15.45
CA ASN A 259 23.17 -11.60 -15.55
C ASN A 259 21.73 -11.74 -15.01
N PRO A 260 21.55 -11.90 -13.69
CA PRO A 260 20.25 -12.29 -13.12
C PRO A 260 19.14 -11.24 -13.33
N LEU A 261 19.49 -9.95 -13.43
CA LEU A 261 18.53 -8.85 -13.66
C LEU A 261 18.28 -8.55 -15.15
N SER A 262 19.00 -9.18 -16.07
CA SER A 262 18.93 -8.89 -17.51
C SER A 262 17.87 -9.75 -18.19
N LEU A 263 16.91 -9.15 -18.91
CA LEU A 263 16.12 -9.88 -19.90
C LEU A 263 17.02 -10.32 -21.06
N ILE A 264 16.83 -11.53 -21.56
CA ILE A 264 17.58 -12.05 -22.70
C ILE A 264 16.67 -12.15 -23.91
N TYR A 265 17.12 -11.61 -25.05
CA TYR A 265 16.44 -11.70 -26.33
C TYR A 265 17.37 -12.22 -27.42
N VAL A 266 16.84 -13.06 -28.31
CA VAL A 266 17.59 -13.57 -29.46
C VAL A 266 17.26 -12.75 -30.71
N ASN A 267 18.29 -12.26 -31.36
CA ASN A 267 18.20 -11.44 -32.56
C ASN A 267 18.79 -12.14 -33.78
N ASN A 268 18.36 -11.71 -34.97
CA ASN A 268 19.04 -12.09 -36.21
C ASN A 268 20.51 -11.69 -36.16
N ASP A 269 21.37 -12.49 -36.78
CA ASP A 269 22.79 -12.19 -36.85
C ASP A 269 23.02 -10.81 -37.49
N ASN A 270 23.90 -10.02 -36.88
CA ASN A 270 24.22 -8.64 -37.30
C ASN A 270 23.02 -7.68 -37.36
N SER A 271 21.95 -7.95 -36.59
CA SER A 271 20.74 -7.12 -36.54
C SER A 271 20.21 -6.95 -35.11
N ASN A 272 19.45 -5.88 -34.89
CA ASN A 272 18.72 -5.63 -33.63
C ASN A 272 17.28 -6.20 -33.63
N THR A 273 16.91 -6.93 -34.69
CA THR A 273 15.56 -7.49 -34.87
C THR A 273 15.44 -8.91 -34.32
N GLN A 274 14.25 -9.27 -33.83
CA GLN A 274 13.94 -10.60 -33.29
C GLN A 274 14.25 -11.70 -34.31
N ALA A 275 14.92 -12.76 -33.86
CA ALA A 275 15.10 -13.96 -34.66
C ALA A 275 13.82 -14.81 -34.66
N TYR A 276 13.57 -15.49 -35.77
CA TYR A 276 12.40 -16.36 -35.95
C TYR A 276 12.81 -17.73 -36.50
N TYR A 277 12.21 -18.79 -35.96
CA TYR A 277 12.38 -20.12 -36.54
C TYR A 277 11.79 -20.15 -37.94
N LEU A 278 12.51 -20.78 -38.87
CA LEU A 278 12.07 -20.93 -40.26
C LEU A 278 11.73 -19.58 -40.95
N ASN A 279 12.24 -18.46 -40.43
CA ASN A 279 11.89 -17.10 -40.84
C ASN A 279 10.38 -16.78 -40.80
N LYS A 280 9.64 -17.39 -39.86
CA LYS A 280 8.19 -17.22 -39.70
C LYS A 280 7.86 -16.34 -38.48
N LEU A 281 7.18 -15.21 -38.70
CA LEU A 281 6.88 -14.21 -37.65
C LEU A 281 6.11 -14.77 -36.45
N GLN A 282 5.29 -15.80 -36.65
CA GLN A 282 4.55 -16.49 -35.60
C GLN A 282 5.41 -17.46 -34.76
N LEU A 283 6.69 -17.63 -35.11
CA LEU A 283 7.63 -18.54 -34.44
C LEU A 283 8.86 -17.78 -33.92
N PRO A 284 8.72 -16.84 -32.97
CA PRO A 284 9.88 -16.16 -32.39
C PRO A 284 10.82 -17.16 -31.71
N VAL A 285 12.13 -16.97 -31.89
CA VAL A 285 13.13 -17.77 -31.18
C VAL A 285 13.05 -17.50 -29.69
N ASN A 286 12.98 -18.58 -28.90
CA ASN A 286 12.96 -18.55 -27.44
C ASN A 286 14.19 -17.83 -26.88
N TRP A 287 14.08 -17.20 -25.71
CA TRP A 287 15.22 -16.51 -25.08
C TRP A 287 16.41 -17.44 -24.80
N PHE A 288 16.14 -18.72 -24.53
CA PHE A 288 17.16 -19.74 -24.33
C PHE A 288 17.76 -20.28 -25.65
N GLY A 289 17.34 -19.75 -26.81
CA GLY A 289 17.92 -20.06 -28.10
C GLY A 289 17.52 -21.42 -28.67
N THR A 290 18.41 -22.00 -29.45
CA THR A 290 18.22 -23.24 -30.21
C THR A 290 18.70 -24.48 -29.45
N THR A 291 18.02 -25.60 -29.67
CA THR A 291 18.39 -26.93 -29.14
C THR A 291 18.98 -27.80 -30.25
N ALA A 292 19.65 -28.90 -29.86
CA ALA A 292 20.15 -29.90 -30.82
C ALA A 292 19.04 -30.82 -31.35
N THR A 293 17.83 -30.73 -30.78
CA THR A 293 16.67 -31.55 -31.14
C THR A 293 15.91 -30.96 -32.34
N SER A 294 15.10 -31.77 -33.03
CA SER A 294 14.23 -31.28 -34.10
C SER A 294 13.26 -30.22 -33.56
N ASN A 295 12.90 -29.24 -34.40
CA ASN A 295 12.17 -28.03 -34.02
C ASN A 295 11.02 -28.24 -33.00
N GLY A 296 10.14 -29.24 -33.17
CA GLY A 296 9.04 -29.52 -32.23
C GLY A 296 9.45 -30.08 -30.87
N ALA A 297 10.61 -30.72 -30.75
CA ALA A 297 11.13 -31.28 -29.50
C ALA A 297 11.77 -30.22 -28.58
N ILE A 298 11.77 -28.94 -28.95
CA ILE A 298 12.23 -27.86 -28.09
C ILE A 298 11.38 -27.70 -26.82
N ALA A 299 10.11 -28.15 -26.82
CA ALA A 299 9.28 -28.18 -25.61
C ALA A 299 9.82 -29.16 -24.54
N GLU A 300 10.69 -30.10 -24.93
CA GLU A 300 11.23 -31.15 -24.06
C GLU A 300 12.40 -30.65 -23.19
N VAL A 301 12.77 -29.37 -23.30
CA VAL A 301 13.76 -28.71 -22.41
C VAL A 301 13.30 -28.66 -20.96
N ASN A 302 11.99 -28.71 -20.70
CA ASN A 302 11.40 -28.93 -19.39
C ASN A 302 12.00 -28.11 -18.22
N LEU A 303 12.22 -26.80 -18.42
CA LEU A 303 12.92 -25.96 -17.44
C LEU A 303 12.16 -25.76 -16.12
N TRP A 304 10.83 -25.83 -16.09
CA TRP A 304 10.02 -25.69 -14.86
C TRP A 304 9.22 -26.93 -14.47
N SER A 305 9.60 -28.12 -14.96
CA SER A 305 8.91 -29.39 -14.65
C SER A 305 7.46 -29.45 -15.12
N ASP A 306 7.30 -29.27 -16.43
CA ASP A 306 6.13 -29.69 -17.16
C ASP A 306 5.80 -31.16 -16.88
N ASN A 307 4.57 -31.40 -16.45
CA ASN A 307 4.01 -32.72 -16.24
C ASN A 307 4.03 -33.55 -17.52
N SER A 308 4.03 -32.94 -18.70
CA SER A 308 4.13 -33.72 -19.94
C SER A 308 5.57 -34.02 -20.39
N LYS A 309 6.57 -33.37 -19.78
CA LYS A 309 7.97 -33.32 -20.28
C LYS A 309 8.05 -32.80 -21.73
N GLY A 310 7.13 -31.95 -22.16
CA GLY A 310 7.01 -31.50 -23.55
C GLY A 310 6.57 -32.58 -24.55
N LEU A 311 6.03 -33.71 -24.08
CA LEU A 311 5.65 -34.86 -24.91
C LEU A 311 4.14 -34.93 -25.16
N ILE A 312 3.78 -35.21 -26.42
CA ILE A 312 2.41 -35.48 -26.85
C ILE A 312 2.24 -36.98 -27.12
N GLN A 313 1.13 -37.58 -26.69
CA GLN A 313 0.88 -39.02 -26.85
C GLN A 313 0.03 -39.31 -28.10
N ASN A 314 0.65 -39.84 -29.15
CA ASN A 314 0.06 -39.92 -30.49
C ASN A 314 -1.07 -40.96 -30.68
N SER A 315 -1.40 -41.76 -29.65
CA SER A 315 -2.06 -43.05 -29.86
C SER A 315 -3.60 -43.05 -29.85
N ASN A 316 -4.29 -41.93 -29.60
CA ASN A 316 -5.76 -41.96 -29.41
C ASN A 316 -6.60 -40.85 -30.08
N TYR A 317 -6.02 -39.98 -30.92
CA TYR A 317 -6.72 -38.92 -31.68
C TYR A 317 -7.63 -37.94 -30.90
N ASN A 318 -7.83 -38.15 -29.60
CA ASN A 318 -8.76 -37.41 -28.74
C ASN A 318 -8.00 -36.81 -27.56
N TRP A 319 -7.58 -35.56 -27.72
CA TRP A 319 -6.84 -34.80 -26.70
C TRP A 319 -7.68 -34.39 -25.49
N ASN A 320 -9.00 -34.64 -25.54
CA ASN A 320 -9.93 -34.43 -24.42
C ASN A 320 -10.18 -35.68 -23.58
N SER A 321 -9.57 -36.80 -23.96
CA SER A 321 -9.64 -38.04 -23.22
C SER A 321 -8.89 -37.96 -21.89
N ASN A 322 -9.41 -38.67 -20.89
CA ASN A 322 -8.72 -38.88 -19.62
C ASN A 322 -7.39 -39.65 -19.77
N ALA A 323 -7.12 -40.28 -20.91
CA ALA A 323 -5.90 -41.05 -21.15
C ALA A 323 -4.65 -40.18 -21.42
N VAL A 324 -4.80 -38.92 -21.85
CA VAL A 324 -3.67 -38.06 -22.25
C VAL A 324 -3.05 -37.25 -21.10
N LYS A 325 -3.75 -37.16 -19.96
CA LYS A 325 -3.29 -36.41 -18.79
C LYS A 325 -2.02 -37.03 -18.21
N ARG A 326 -1.15 -36.16 -17.69
CA ARG A 326 0.15 -36.57 -17.15
C ARG A 326 0.24 -36.30 -15.65
N PRO A 327 0.90 -37.18 -14.89
CA PRO A 327 1.12 -36.97 -13.46
C PRO A 327 2.16 -35.87 -13.23
N TYR A 328 2.05 -35.23 -12.07
CA TYR A 328 3.11 -34.43 -11.48
C TYR A 328 4.38 -35.26 -11.29
N ARG A 329 5.52 -34.64 -11.58
CA ARG A 329 6.88 -35.22 -11.46
C ARG A 329 7.80 -34.27 -10.73
N ASP A 330 8.96 -34.77 -10.34
CA ASP A 330 9.98 -34.01 -9.63
C ASP A 330 10.20 -32.62 -10.22
N LYS A 331 10.35 -31.66 -9.31
CA LYS A 331 10.68 -30.27 -9.61
C LYS A 331 12.05 -30.16 -10.30
N SER A 332 12.16 -29.12 -11.13
CA SER A 332 13.33 -28.81 -11.94
C SER A 332 14.27 -27.91 -11.18
N SER A 333 15.55 -27.98 -11.51
CA SER A 333 16.60 -27.12 -10.97
C SER A 333 16.38 -25.63 -11.21
N TYR A 334 15.59 -25.24 -12.22
CA TYR A 334 15.34 -23.85 -12.60
C TYR A 334 14.01 -23.29 -12.11
N ASP A 335 13.17 -24.11 -11.47
CA ASP A 335 11.90 -23.64 -10.92
C ASP A 335 12.19 -22.58 -9.82
N PRO A 336 11.57 -21.38 -9.91
CA PRO A 336 11.86 -20.26 -9.04
C PRO A 336 11.18 -20.37 -7.66
N CYS A 337 10.26 -21.31 -7.45
CA CYS A 337 9.54 -21.38 -6.18
C CYS A 337 10.47 -21.81 -5.02
N PRO A 338 10.15 -21.41 -3.78
CA PRO A 338 10.87 -21.84 -2.58
C PRO A 338 10.83 -23.36 -2.34
N ASN A 339 11.54 -23.83 -1.31
CA ASN A 339 11.48 -25.24 -0.90
C ASN A 339 10.05 -25.64 -0.53
N GLY A 340 9.62 -26.85 -0.91
CA GLY A 340 8.24 -27.33 -0.70
C GLY A 340 7.19 -26.73 -1.64
N TRP A 341 7.57 -25.82 -2.56
CA TRP A 341 6.69 -25.16 -3.51
C TRP A 341 7.18 -25.33 -4.95
N ARG A 342 6.31 -25.23 -5.95
CA ARG A 342 6.64 -25.34 -7.38
C ARG A 342 5.70 -24.52 -8.26
N ILE A 343 6.12 -24.25 -9.49
CA ILE A 343 5.24 -23.71 -10.52
C ILE A 343 4.20 -24.79 -10.92
N PRO A 344 2.91 -24.45 -11.00
CA PRO A 344 1.88 -25.39 -11.42
C PRO A 344 2.02 -25.70 -12.92
N SER A 345 1.65 -26.91 -13.32
CA SER A 345 1.78 -27.39 -14.70
C SER A 345 0.41 -27.77 -15.25
N MET A 346 0.24 -27.60 -16.56
CA MET A 346 -0.88 -28.17 -17.29
C MET A 346 -0.84 -29.70 -17.23
N LEU A 347 -1.99 -30.37 -17.35
CA LEU A 347 -2.02 -31.83 -17.45
C LEU A 347 -1.58 -32.37 -18.82
N VAL A 348 -1.52 -31.51 -19.84
CA VAL A 348 -1.16 -31.82 -21.23
C VAL A 348 -0.34 -30.68 -21.85
N ALA A 349 0.50 -30.97 -22.86
CA ALA A 349 1.28 -29.95 -23.59
C ALA A 349 0.84 -29.72 -25.04
N ASN A 350 -0.24 -30.34 -25.50
CA ASN A 350 -0.75 -30.06 -26.84
C ASN A 350 -1.46 -28.71 -26.88
N ILE A 351 -1.31 -28.01 -28.01
CA ILE A 351 -2.04 -26.75 -28.28
C ILE A 351 -3.47 -27.04 -28.74
N GLY A 352 -3.70 -28.17 -29.40
CA GLY A 352 -5.00 -28.51 -29.95
C GLY A 352 -4.95 -29.84 -30.71
N ASN A 353 -5.94 -30.07 -31.57
CA ASN A 353 -6.05 -31.28 -32.37
C ASN A 353 -5.39 -31.19 -33.76
N PHE A 354 -5.51 -32.26 -34.55
CA PHE A 354 -4.89 -32.37 -35.87
C PHE A 354 -5.41 -31.37 -36.91
N ASN A 355 -6.57 -30.75 -36.66
CA ASN A 355 -7.15 -29.68 -37.49
C ASN A 355 -6.74 -28.28 -37.02
N TYR A 356 -5.76 -28.17 -36.12
CA TYR A 356 -5.30 -26.90 -35.54
C TYR A 356 -6.39 -26.15 -34.74
N ILE A 357 -7.31 -26.90 -34.14
CA ILE A 357 -8.38 -26.39 -33.25
C ILE A 357 -7.92 -26.58 -31.80
N ASP A 358 -7.97 -25.52 -30.98
CA ASP A 358 -7.64 -25.61 -29.56
C ASP A 358 -8.84 -26.18 -28.80
N ASP A 359 -8.91 -27.50 -28.83
CA ASP A 359 -9.95 -28.25 -28.15
C ASP A 359 -9.54 -28.67 -26.74
N VAL A 360 -8.47 -28.13 -26.15
CA VAL A 360 -8.01 -28.53 -24.81
C VAL A 360 -9.05 -28.19 -23.75
N ARG A 361 -9.31 -29.12 -22.83
CA ARG A 361 -10.22 -28.92 -21.70
C ARG A 361 -9.72 -27.84 -20.74
N LEU A 362 -10.64 -27.02 -20.24
CA LEU A 362 -10.33 -25.96 -19.27
C LEU A 362 -9.76 -26.53 -17.96
N ASP A 363 -10.32 -27.63 -17.45
CA ASP A 363 -9.86 -28.28 -16.22
C ASP A 363 -8.48 -28.96 -16.32
N TYR A 364 -7.87 -28.99 -17.50
CA TYR A 364 -6.46 -29.38 -17.66
C TYR A 364 -5.50 -28.25 -17.31
N SER A 365 -6.02 -27.02 -17.21
CA SER A 365 -5.30 -25.90 -16.61
C SER A 365 -5.43 -25.91 -15.10
N PRO A 366 -4.33 -25.71 -14.36
CA PRO A 366 -4.40 -25.54 -12.91
C PRO A 366 -5.22 -24.29 -12.53
N PHE A 367 -5.36 -23.33 -13.45
CA PHE A 367 -6.17 -22.13 -13.27
C PHE A 367 -7.57 -22.24 -13.89
N GLY A 368 -7.93 -23.37 -14.50
CA GLY A 368 -9.23 -23.52 -15.15
C GLY A 368 -10.36 -23.83 -14.17
N PRO A 369 -11.62 -23.49 -14.49
CA PRO A 369 -12.78 -23.92 -13.73
C PRO A 369 -12.96 -25.44 -13.84
N LYS A 370 -13.67 -26.04 -12.87
CA LYS A 370 -14.02 -27.48 -12.86
C LYS A 370 -15.07 -27.79 -13.93
N THR A 371 -14.63 -27.93 -15.18
CA THR A 371 -15.48 -28.26 -16.32
C THR A 371 -14.70 -29.01 -17.40
N ALA A 372 -15.36 -29.95 -18.06
CA ALA A 372 -14.84 -30.65 -19.23
C ALA A 372 -15.04 -29.86 -20.53
N GLU A 373 -15.53 -28.62 -20.46
CA GLU A 373 -15.64 -27.75 -21.62
C GLU A 373 -14.26 -27.43 -22.21
N THR A 374 -14.21 -27.36 -23.54
CA THR A 374 -12.98 -27.11 -24.29
C THR A 374 -12.76 -25.62 -24.53
N HIS A 375 -11.51 -25.24 -24.76
CA HIS A 375 -11.12 -23.85 -24.92
C HIS A 375 -11.89 -23.11 -26.02
N ASP A 376 -11.98 -23.70 -27.22
CA ASP A 376 -12.70 -23.09 -28.33
C ASP A 376 -14.21 -23.00 -28.10
N VAL A 377 -14.83 -23.98 -27.45
CA VAL A 377 -16.27 -23.93 -27.10
C VAL A 377 -16.52 -22.80 -26.09
N PHE A 378 -15.66 -22.68 -25.07
CA PHE A 378 -15.73 -21.62 -24.07
C PHE A 378 -15.63 -20.21 -24.68
N LYS A 379 -14.72 -20.02 -25.64
CA LYS A 379 -14.55 -18.76 -26.38
C LYS A 379 -15.71 -18.48 -27.34
N ASN A 380 -16.13 -19.48 -28.13
CA ASN A 380 -17.19 -19.32 -29.13
C ASN A 380 -18.54 -18.97 -28.47
N ASN A 381 -18.81 -19.53 -27.29
CA ASN A 381 -19.97 -19.19 -26.48
C ASN A 381 -19.82 -17.87 -25.68
N LYS A 382 -18.66 -17.21 -25.77
CA LYS A 382 -18.31 -15.99 -25.02
C LYS A 382 -18.36 -16.16 -23.50
N PHE A 383 -18.21 -17.38 -23.00
CA PHE A 383 -18.16 -17.65 -21.56
C PHE A 383 -16.88 -17.13 -20.90
N ASN A 384 -15.86 -16.80 -21.71
CA ASN A 384 -14.67 -16.09 -21.28
C ASN A 384 -14.93 -14.62 -20.90
N ILE A 385 -16.08 -14.04 -21.26
CA ILE A 385 -16.45 -12.67 -20.87
C ILE A 385 -17.08 -12.75 -19.47
N ILE A 386 -16.44 -12.10 -18.51
CA ILE A 386 -16.96 -11.97 -17.15
C ILE A 386 -18.05 -10.91 -17.21
N LYS A 387 -19.28 -11.28 -16.84
CA LYS A 387 -20.44 -10.38 -16.94
C LYS A 387 -20.62 -9.55 -15.67
N PRO A 388 -21.26 -8.36 -15.78
CA PRO A 388 -21.59 -7.51 -14.63
C PRO A 388 -22.57 -8.18 -13.64
N THR A 389 -23.29 -9.21 -14.09
CA THR A 389 -24.19 -10.04 -13.29
C THR A 389 -23.99 -11.51 -13.66
N ASN A 390 -24.53 -12.44 -12.87
CA ASN A 390 -24.52 -13.88 -13.18
C ASN A 390 -25.59 -14.28 -14.22
N ASN A 391 -26.33 -13.35 -14.81
CA ASN A 391 -27.36 -13.66 -15.81
C ASN A 391 -26.71 -14.29 -17.05
N ASN A 392 -27.23 -15.45 -17.49
CA ASN A 392 -26.70 -16.20 -18.62
C ASN A 392 -25.18 -16.47 -18.50
N THR A 393 -24.68 -16.62 -17.27
CA THR A 393 -23.32 -17.05 -16.96
C THR A 393 -23.36 -18.54 -16.59
N PRO A 394 -22.49 -19.40 -17.15
CA PRO A 394 -22.42 -20.80 -16.74
C PRO A 394 -22.23 -20.94 -15.23
N SER A 395 -22.86 -21.92 -14.60
CA SER A 395 -22.79 -22.10 -13.14
C SER A 395 -21.36 -22.25 -12.63
N TYR A 396 -20.48 -22.90 -13.40
CA TYR A 396 -19.06 -23.07 -13.07
C TYR A 396 -18.22 -21.78 -13.18
N MET A 397 -18.78 -20.69 -13.72
CA MET A 397 -18.16 -19.35 -13.79
C MET A 397 -18.84 -18.31 -12.90
N ALA A 398 -20.03 -18.61 -12.37
CA ALA A 398 -20.75 -17.69 -11.50
C ALA A 398 -19.97 -17.45 -10.21
N GLY A 399 -19.95 -16.21 -9.71
CA GLY A 399 -19.29 -15.85 -8.46
C GLY A 399 -17.95 -15.13 -8.58
N LEU A 400 -17.42 -14.93 -9.80
CA LEU A 400 -16.27 -14.04 -10.03
C LEU A 400 -16.61 -12.59 -9.67
N LYS A 401 -15.73 -11.95 -8.90
CA LYS A 401 -15.82 -10.52 -8.55
C LYS A 401 -14.64 -9.76 -9.13
N ILE A 402 -14.93 -8.72 -9.90
CA ILE A 402 -13.94 -7.85 -10.52
C ILE A 402 -13.76 -6.61 -9.65
N TYR A 403 -12.52 -6.28 -9.35
CA TYR A 403 -12.11 -4.97 -8.88
C TYR A 403 -11.49 -4.25 -10.08
N PRO A 404 -12.25 -3.33 -10.74
CA PRO A 404 -11.82 -2.77 -12.01
C PRO A 404 -10.45 -2.11 -11.91
N ASP A 405 -9.59 -2.42 -12.87
CA ASP A 405 -8.18 -2.00 -12.96
C ASP A 405 -7.25 -2.46 -11.82
N VAL A 406 -7.72 -3.33 -10.90
CA VAL A 406 -6.93 -3.79 -9.75
C VAL A 406 -6.73 -5.31 -9.76
N GLY A 407 -7.79 -6.10 -9.94
CA GLY A 407 -7.69 -7.55 -9.85
C GLY A 407 -9.04 -8.24 -9.78
N VAL A 408 -9.01 -9.54 -9.46
CA VAL A 408 -10.18 -10.41 -9.45
C VAL A 408 -10.19 -11.28 -8.21
N ASP A 409 -11.31 -11.30 -7.51
CA ASP A 409 -11.61 -12.27 -6.46
C ASP A 409 -12.38 -13.45 -7.07
N ALA A 410 -11.76 -14.63 -6.99
CA ALA A 410 -12.28 -15.89 -7.48
C ALA A 410 -12.53 -16.89 -6.33
N THR A 411 -12.79 -16.41 -5.11
CA THR A 411 -13.01 -17.25 -3.92
C THR A 411 -14.37 -17.96 -3.88
N SER A 412 -15.27 -17.68 -4.82
CA SER A 412 -16.63 -18.24 -4.86
C SER A 412 -17.07 -18.73 -6.25
N VAL A 413 -16.12 -19.01 -7.16
CA VAL A 413 -16.39 -19.39 -8.55
C VAL A 413 -16.98 -20.79 -8.62
N GLY A 414 -18.21 -20.91 -9.10
CA GLY A 414 -18.96 -22.18 -9.09
C GLY A 414 -19.13 -22.77 -7.69
N GLY A 415 -19.10 -21.94 -6.65
CA GLY A 415 -19.10 -22.37 -5.25
C GLY A 415 -17.77 -22.95 -4.77
N GLN A 416 -16.66 -22.69 -5.48
CA GLN A 416 -15.31 -23.11 -5.13
C GLN A 416 -14.40 -21.90 -4.92
N ASN A 417 -13.44 -22.03 -4.01
CA ASN A 417 -12.44 -20.98 -3.76
C ASN A 417 -11.24 -21.16 -4.68
N MET A 418 -11.14 -20.48 -5.81
CA MET A 418 -9.95 -20.53 -6.69
C MET A 418 -8.82 -19.59 -6.22
N GLY A 419 -9.05 -18.77 -5.20
CA GLY A 419 -8.13 -17.75 -4.71
C GLY A 419 -8.40 -16.35 -5.28
N VAL A 420 -7.47 -15.45 -4.99
CA VAL A 420 -7.53 -14.03 -5.35
C VAL A 420 -6.38 -13.71 -6.30
N PHE A 421 -6.68 -13.05 -7.43
CA PHE A 421 -5.75 -12.77 -8.50
C PHE A 421 -5.55 -11.26 -8.70
N SER A 422 -4.44 -10.74 -8.16
CA SER A 422 -3.99 -9.37 -8.39
C SER A 422 -3.45 -9.17 -9.81
N GLY A 423 -3.70 -8.00 -10.40
CA GLY A 423 -3.04 -7.60 -11.65
C GLY A 423 -1.52 -7.61 -11.50
N THR A 424 -0.82 -8.24 -12.45
CA THR A 424 0.65 -8.41 -12.43
C THR A 424 1.34 -7.61 -13.53
N GLY A 425 0.60 -7.21 -14.57
CA GLY A 425 1.18 -6.76 -15.84
C GLY A 425 2.09 -7.82 -16.49
N LEU A 426 2.78 -7.42 -17.55
CA LEU A 426 3.89 -8.18 -18.14
C LEU A 426 4.96 -7.26 -18.72
N LEU A 427 6.17 -7.79 -18.88
CA LEU A 427 7.22 -7.24 -19.72
C LEU A 427 7.32 -8.08 -21.00
N SER A 428 7.02 -7.50 -22.15
CA SER A 428 7.07 -8.21 -23.44
C SER A 428 7.74 -7.38 -24.51
N ARG A 429 8.57 -8.04 -25.32
CA ARG A 429 9.23 -7.43 -26.47
C ARG A 429 8.23 -6.87 -27.50
N SER A 430 7.09 -7.53 -27.67
CA SER A 430 6.09 -7.20 -28.70
C SER A 430 4.98 -6.27 -28.22
N THR A 431 4.77 -6.17 -26.90
CA THR A 431 3.68 -5.38 -26.31
C THR A 431 4.21 -4.04 -25.79
N GLN A 432 3.44 -2.97 -26.00
CA GLN A 432 3.75 -1.61 -25.55
C GLN A 432 5.19 -1.13 -25.89
N GLY A 433 5.82 -1.69 -26.93
CA GLY A 433 7.18 -1.34 -27.33
C GLY A 433 8.27 -1.80 -26.35
N GLY A 434 8.13 -3.00 -25.75
CA GLY A 434 9.12 -3.52 -24.80
C GLY A 434 8.94 -3.01 -23.37
N GLN A 435 7.78 -2.43 -23.06
CA GLN A 435 7.50 -1.77 -21.79
C GLN A 435 6.79 -2.71 -20.83
N TYR A 436 6.98 -2.46 -19.53
CA TYR A 436 6.12 -3.05 -18.54
C TYR A 436 4.72 -2.45 -18.71
N THR A 437 3.71 -3.31 -18.75
CA THR A 437 2.33 -2.87 -18.96
C THR A 437 1.74 -2.21 -17.72
N ASP A 438 0.58 -1.57 -17.86
CA ASP A 438 -0.12 -0.78 -16.83
C ASP A 438 -0.78 -1.61 -15.71
N MET A 439 -0.16 -2.74 -15.36
CA MET A 439 -0.35 -3.58 -14.15
C MET A 439 -1.73 -4.14 -13.85
N HIS A 440 -2.80 -3.70 -14.52
CA HIS A 440 -4.15 -4.10 -14.17
C HIS A 440 -4.50 -5.52 -14.63
N GLU A 441 -3.90 -5.99 -15.73
CA GLU A 441 -4.10 -7.36 -16.21
C GLU A 441 -3.29 -8.38 -15.40
N VAL A 442 -3.88 -9.56 -15.17
CA VAL A 442 -3.23 -10.71 -14.52
C VAL A 442 -2.54 -11.54 -15.60
N TYR A 443 -1.27 -11.84 -15.42
CA TYR A 443 -0.49 -12.78 -16.25
C TYR A 443 0.31 -13.73 -15.36
N LEU A 444 -0.09 -15.00 -15.32
CA LEU A 444 0.62 -16.02 -14.53
C LEU A 444 1.09 -17.18 -15.41
N TRP A 445 2.36 -17.53 -15.28
CA TRP A 445 2.92 -18.67 -15.97
C TRP A 445 2.40 -20.02 -15.46
N THR A 446 2.36 -20.99 -16.38
CA THR A 446 2.44 -22.41 -16.02
C THR A 446 3.81 -22.96 -16.41
N ALA A 447 4.17 -24.11 -15.86
CA ALA A 447 5.40 -24.83 -16.19
C ALA A 447 5.37 -25.50 -17.57
N THR A 448 4.29 -25.38 -18.35
CA THR A 448 4.10 -26.15 -19.58
C THR A 448 4.33 -25.33 -20.84
N MET A 449 5.40 -25.67 -21.57
CA MET A 449 5.54 -25.29 -22.98
C MET A 449 4.58 -26.10 -23.83
N MET A 450 3.92 -25.42 -24.76
CA MET A 450 2.92 -26.04 -25.61
C MET A 450 3.47 -26.26 -27.01
N ARG A 451 3.01 -27.33 -27.68
CA ARG A 451 3.41 -27.65 -29.05
C ARG A 451 2.27 -28.27 -29.86
N TRP A 452 2.42 -28.26 -31.17
CA TRP A 452 1.64 -29.11 -32.07
C TRP A 452 2.19 -30.54 -32.09
N TRP A 453 1.39 -31.47 -32.62
CA TRP A 453 1.75 -32.87 -32.82
C TRP A 453 2.84 -33.07 -33.89
N ASP A 454 3.08 -32.03 -34.71
CA ASP A 454 4.02 -32.02 -35.81
C ASP A 454 5.42 -31.51 -35.38
N ALA A 455 6.25 -31.15 -36.37
CA ALA A 455 7.60 -30.63 -36.16
C ALA A 455 7.66 -29.10 -35.98
N THR A 456 6.51 -28.42 -35.80
CA THR A 456 6.48 -26.97 -35.59
C THR A 456 7.18 -26.61 -34.27
N PRO A 457 8.12 -25.64 -34.26
CA PRO A 457 8.81 -25.25 -33.04
C PRO A 457 7.86 -24.73 -31.96
N ALA A 458 8.09 -25.18 -30.72
CA ALA A 458 7.42 -24.63 -29.55
C ALA A 458 8.07 -23.31 -29.14
N VAL A 459 7.29 -22.23 -29.19
CA VAL A 459 7.75 -20.84 -28.97
C VAL A 459 7.04 -20.15 -27.81
N SER A 460 6.01 -20.80 -27.27
CA SER A 460 5.13 -20.24 -26.25
C SER A 460 4.88 -21.25 -25.14
N ALA A 461 4.53 -20.72 -23.97
CA ALA A 461 4.05 -21.49 -22.84
C ALA A 461 2.62 -21.09 -22.49
N ARG A 462 1.90 -22.02 -21.85
CA ARG A 462 0.55 -21.73 -21.37
C ARG A 462 0.61 -20.86 -20.11
N SER A 463 -0.41 -20.01 -19.97
CA SER A 463 -0.54 -19.04 -18.89
C SER A 463 -2.01 -18.79 -18.55
N LEU A 464 -2.23 -18.17 -17.39
CA LEU A 464 -3.47 -17.50 -17.07
C LEU A 464 -3.38 -16.04 -17.54
N ARG A 465 -4.43 -15.56 -18.20
CA ARG A 465 -4.68 -14.13 -18.40
C ARG A 465 -6.04 -13.72 -17.89
N ILE A 466 -6.11 -12.65 -17.09
CA ILE A 466 -7.37 -12.02 -16.70
C ILE A 466 -7.30 -10.53 -17.01
N ILE A 467 -8.35 -10.00 -17.64
CA ILE A 467 -8.44 -8.59 -18.04
C ILE A 467 -9.55 -7.95 -17.21
N PRO A 468 -9.25 -7.00 -16.31
CA PRO A 468 -10.25 -6.21 -15.59
C PRO A 468 -10.26 -4.73 -16.03
N ASP A 469 -10.20 -4.44 -17.34
CA ASP A 469 -9.97 -3.09 -17.86
C ASP A 469 -11.28 -2.30 -18.02
N ALA A 470 -11.52 -1.32 -17.14
CA ALA A 470 -12.72 -0.48 -17.19
C ALA A 470 -12.71 0.59 -18.29
N PHE A 471 -11.55 0.83 -18.92
CA PHE A 471 -11.34 1.93 -19.84
C PHE A 471 -11.63 1.58 -21.30
N GLN A 472 -11.81 0.28 -21.60
CA GLN A 472 -12.20 -0.17 -22.94
C GLN A 472 -13.67 0.16 -23.27
N PRO A 473 -13.99 0.39 -24.56
CA PRO A 473 -15.34 0.71 -25.00
C PRO A 473 -16.26 -0.53 -25.13
N ASP A 474 -15.77 -1.72 -24.82
CA ASP A 474 -16.53 -2.98 -24.93
C ASP A 474 -17.79 -2.95 -24.03
N VAL A 475 -18.88 -3.57 -24.49
CA VAL A 475 -20.12 -3.77 -23.72
C VAL A 475 -20.20 -5.26 -23.35
N PRO A 476 -19.90 -5.65 -22.10
CA PRO A 476 -19.84 -7.06 -21.69
C PRO A 476 -21.20 -7.78 -21.71
N ASP A 477 -22.27 -7.02 -21.50
CA ASP A 477 -23.64 -7.54 -21.43
C ASP A 477 -24.61 -6.53 -22.06
N SER A 478 -25.30 -6.95 -23.12
CA SER A 478 -26.25 -6.11 -23.83
C SER A 478 -27.46 -5.68 -22.97
N SER A 479 -27.75 -6.37 -21.87
CA SER A 479 -28.80 -5.97 -20.92
C SER A 479 -28.42 -4.75 -20.07
N LEU A 480 -27.12 -4.42 -19.99
CA LEU A 480 -26.57 -3.27 -19.26
C LEU A 480 -25.65 -2.44 -20.18
N PRO A 481 -26.19 -1.76 -21.21
CA PRO A 481 -25.40 -1.08 -22.23
C PRO A 481 -24.53 0.07 -21.72
N ASN A 482 -24.83 0.60 -20.53
CA ASN A 482 -24.06 1.67 -19.87
C ASN A 482 -22.89 1.15 -19.01
N VAL A 483 -22.76 -0.18 -18.89
CA VAL A 483 -21.62 -0.81 -18.22
C VAL A 483 -20.62 -1.20 -19.30
N THR A 484 -19.48 -0.52 -19.34
CA THR A 484 -18.44 -0.71 -20.35
C THR A 484 -17.15 -1.21 -19.73
N GLY A 485 -16.29 -1.79 -20.55
CA GLY A 485 -14.98 -2.30 -20.17
C GLY A 485 -14.76 -3.70 -20.70
N ARG A 486 -13.50 -4.14 -20.71
CA ARG A 486 -13.11 -5.46 -21.17
C ARG A 486 -12.80 -6.33 -19.97
N TYR A 487 -13.74 -7.22 -19.67
CA TYR A 487 -13.65 -8.15 -18.55
C TYR A 487 -13.57 -9.59 -19.05
N GLN A 488 -12.39 -10.21 -18.98
CA GLN A 488 -12.18 -11.52 -19.58
C GLN A 488 -11.34 -12.46 -18.72
N PHE A 489 -11.72 -13.73 -18.69
CA PHE A 489 -11.02 -14.82 -18.03
C PHE A 489 -10.46 -15.81 -19.06
N ARG A 490 -9.15 -16.03 -19.09
CA ARG A 490 -8.46 -16.87 -20.09
C ARG A 490 -7.46 -17.82 -19.39
N PRO A 491 -7.91 -18.99 -18.92
CA PRO A 491 -7.07 -19.93 -18.16
C PRO A 491 -6.11 -20.77 -19.03
N LEU A 492 -6.23 -20.67 -20.35
CA LEU A 492 -5.40 -21.33 -21.36
C LEU A 492 -4.76 -20.29 -22.30
N ASN A 493 -4.39 -19.12 -21.76
CA ASN A 493 -3.72 -18.08 -22.55
C ASN A 493 -2.31 -18.54 -22.97
N GLU A 494 -1.75 -17.89 -23.98
CA GLU A 494 -0.46 -18.24 -24.56
C GLU A 494 0.44 -17.00 -24.60
N ASN A 495 1.69 -17.16 -24.16
CA ASN A 495 2.68 -16.09 -24.18
C ASN A 495 4.04 -16.62 -24.64
N SER A 496 4.82 -15.76 -25.29
CA SER A 496 6.17 -16.10 -25.77
C SER A 496 7.08 -16.36 -24.58
N THR A 497 7.96 -17.35 -24.66
CA THR A 497 8.87 -17.66 -23.54
C THR A 497 9.81 -16.50 -23.19
N SER A 498 10.02 -15.59 -24.14
CA SER A 498 10.82 -14.38 -23.97
C SER A 498 10.12 -13.27 -23.16
N ASP A 499 8.80 -13.34 -22.98
CA ASP A 499 8.07 -12.43 -22.11
C ASP A 499 8.43 -12.71 -20.64
N ALA A 500 8.37 -11.70 -19.78
CA ALA A 500 8.46 -11.86 -18.33
C ALA A 500 7.11 -11.56 -17.67
N MET A 501 6.61 -12.52 -16.89
CA MET A 501 5.28 -12.49 -16.26
C MET A 501 5.34 -13.01 -14.82
N GLY A 502 4.25 -12.83 -14.07
CA GLY A 502 4.14 -13.31 -12.71
C GLY A 502 4.15 -14.83 -12.60
N CYS A 503 4.52 -15.32 -11.42
CA CYS A 503 4.47 -16.74 -11.06
C CYS A 503 3.68 -16.89 -9.76
N ARG A 504 2.85 -17.94 -9.66
CA ARG A 504 2.19 -18.33 -8.42
C ARG A 504 2.46 -19.80 -8.16
N CYS A 505 2.95 -20.11 -6.96
CA CYS A 505 3.37 -21.47 -6.63
C CYS A 505 2.22 -22.29 -6.03
N ILE A 506 2.30 -23.60 -6.23
CA ILE A 506 1.55 -24.62 -5.49
C ILE A 506 2.51 -25.41 -4.61
N LYS A 507 1.99 -26.01 -3.53
CA LYS A 507 2.72 -26.95 -2.71
C LYS A 507 3.17 -28.10 -3.58
N ASP A 508 4.47 -28.42 -3.54
CA ASP A 508 5.03 -29.49 -4.34
C ASP A 508 4.53 -30.83 -3.80
N PRO A 509 3.80 -31.64 -4.60
CA PRO A 509 3.28 -32.92 -4.12
C PRO A 509 4.36 -34.01 -4.00
N LEU A 510 5.63 -33.70 -4.31
CA LEU A 510 6.69 -34.71 -4.44
C LEU A 510 7.95 -34.45 -3.60
N TYR A 511 8.20 -33.25 -3.07
CA TYR A 511 9.47 -32.95 -2.39
C TYR A 511 9.78 -33.85 -1.19
N ILE A 512 8.76 -34.20 -0.39
CA ILE A 512 8.90 -35.18 0.71
C ILE A 512 8.96 -36.60 0.14
N VAL A 513 7.99 -36.97 -0.71
CA VAL A 513 7.78 -38.35 -1.16
C VAL A 513 8.94 -38.88 -2.02
N ASN A 514 9.59 -37.99 -2.78
CA ASN A 514 10.73 -38.31 -3.62
C ASN A 514 12.06 -37.80 -3.03
N GLU A 515 12.09 -37.46 -1.73
CA GLU A 515 13.29 -37.24 -0.93
C GLU A 515 14.19 -36.11 -1.46
N TYR A 516 13.61 -34.94 -1.77
CA TYR A 516 14.36 -33.73 -2.14
C TYR A 516 13.92 -32.50 -1.32
N ASP A 517 13.62 -32.70 -0.05
CA ASP A 517 13.32 -31.62 0.89
C ASP A 517 14.60 -30.89 1.35
N PHE A 518 14.64 -29.57 1.16
CA PHE A 518 15.73 -28.69 1.58
C PHE A 518 15.21 -27.61 2.53
N PRO A 519 14.96 -27.93 3.81
CA PRO A 519 14.51 -26.95 4.79
C PRO A 519 15.44 -25.75 4.85
N THR A 520 14.87 -24.55 4.96
CA THR A 520 15.65 -23.32 5.12
C THR A 520 16.47 -23.40 6.40
N GLU A 521 17.77 -23.17 6.27
CA GLU A 521 18.64 -23.03 7.41
C GLU A 521 18.61 -21.59 7.91
N TYR A 522 18.42 -21.41 9.21
CA TYR A 522 18.41 -20.10 9.85
C TYR A 522 19.61 -19.94 10.77
N PHE A 523 19.99 -18.69 11.02
CA PHE A 523 20.94 -18.37 12.07
C PHE A 523 20.37 -17.31 13.01
N THR A 524 20.83 -17.35 14.24
CA THR A 524 20.62 -16.30 15.23
C THR A 524 22.00 -15.75 15.55
N ASP A 525 22.20 -14.46 15.30
CA ASP A 525 23.40 -13.78 15.80
C ASP A 525 23.31 -13.65 17.32
N GLU A 526 24.45 -13.54 18.00
CA GLU A 526 24.45 -13.02 19.37
C GLU A 526 23.89 -11.60 19.32
N ILE A 527 22.61 -11.46 19.67
CA ILE A 527 21.95 -10.18 19.61
C ILE A 527 22.45 -9.37 20.81
N ALA A 528 23.32 -8.39 20.56
CA ALA A 528 23.77 -7.46 21.60
C ALA A 528 22.59 -6.77 22.31
N TYR A 529 21.46 -6.61 21.62
CA TYR A 529 20.22 -6.00 22.13
C TYR A 529 18.97 -6.78 21.68
N PRO A 530 18.08 -7.20 22.58
CA PRO A 530 16.83 -7.88 22.21
C PRO A 530 15.96 -7.01 21.28
N ARG A 531 15.09 -7.64 20.48
CA ARG A 531 14.07 -6.90 19.71
C ARG A 531 13.02 -6.30 20.63
N PHE A 532 12.52 -5.12 20.27
CA PHE A 532 11.50 -4.42 21.04
C PHE A 532 10.52 -3.71 20.12
N ARG A 533 9.30 -4.26 19.96
CA ARG A 533 8.25 -3.73 19.05
C ARG A 533 6.95 -3.37 19.75
N GLU A 534 6.90 -3.59 21.05
CA GLU A 534 5.73 -3.30 21.87
C GLU A 534 5.37 -1.81 21.78
N GLY A 535 4.12 -1.53 21.42
CA GLY A 535 3.61 -0.16 21.28
C GLY A 535 4.11 0.62 20.05
N ILE A 536 4.72 -0.03 19.06
CA ILE A 536 5.22 0.65 17.86
C ILE A 536 4.11 1.39 17.08
N ASP A 537 2.89 0.83 17.13
CA ASP A 537 1.69 1.36 16.47
C ASP A 537 0.91 2.36 17.37
N ASN A 538 1.38 2.66 18.59
CA ASN A 538 0.73 3.66 19.46
C ASN A 538 0.65 5.03 18.77
N PRO A 539 -0.37 5.87 19.05
CA PRO A 539 -0.53 7.15 18.37
C PRO A 539 0.57 8.16 18.73
N ASN A 540 0.83 9.11 17.82
CA ASN A 540 1.71 10.26 18.09
C ASN A 540 0.98 11.45 18.71
N SER A 541 -0.35 11.47 18.59
CA SER A 541 -1.22 12.54 19.10
C SER A 541 -2.28 11.97 20.03
N TYR A 542 -2.47 12.62 21.17
CA TYR A 542 -3.49 12.28 22.15
C TYR A 542 -4.50 13.42 22.21
N GLN A 543 -5.71 13.13 21.76
CA GLN A 543 -6.80 14.09 21.76
C GLN A 543 -7.75 13.85 22.92
N VAL A 544 -8.11 14.93 23.61
CA VAL A 544 -9.17 14.95 24.63
C VAL A 544 -9.99 16.23 24.49
N VAL A 545 -11.20 16.22 25.04
CA VAL A 545 -12.07 17.41 25.09
C VAL A 545 -11.89 18.11 26.44
N LYS A 546 -11.87 19.44 26.43
CA LYS A 546 -11.86 20.28 27.63
C LYS A 546 -12.95 19.82 28.61
N ASN A 547 -12.55 19.62 29.86
CA ASN A 547 -13.41 19.11 30.92
C ASN A 547 -13.48 20.11 32.08
N SER A 548 -14.61 20.19 32.77
CA SER A 548 -14.77 21.00 33.98
C SER A 548 -13.98 20.45 35.16
N GLU A 549 -13.59 19.18 35.09
CA GLU A 549 -12.73 18.50 36.05
C GLU A 549 -11.33 18.27 35.48
N GLU A 550 -10.41 17.98 36.39
CA GLU A 550 -9.03 17.64 36.04
C GLU A 550 -8.99 16.32 35.24
N THR A 551 -8.25 16.33 34.13
CA THR A 551 -8.18 15.18 33.21
C THR A 551 -6.76 14.63 33.15
N PHE A 552 -6.63 13.31 33.06
CA PHE A 552 -5.35 12.62 32.98
C PHE A 552 -5.19 11.94 31.62
N ILE A 553 -4.06 12.16 30.98
CA ILE A 553 -3.64 11.44 29.77
C ILE A 553 -2.46 10.55 30.15
N GLN A 554 -2.54 9.26 29.81
CA GLN A 554 -1.45 8.31 29.99
C GLN A 554 -0.86 7.95 28.64
N ILE A 555 0.43 8.24 28.47
CA ILE A 555 1.17 8.03 27.23
C ILE A 555 2.14 6.87 27.44
N PRO A 556 1.95 5.70 26.81
CA PRO A 556 2.92 4.61 26.89
C PRO A 556 4.27 5.01 26.28
N ILE A 557 5.35 4.80 27.02
CA ILE A 557 6.70 5.21 26.56
C ILE A 557 7.34 4.19 25.61
N ASN A 558 6.81 2.97 25.54
CA ASN A 558 7.37 1.86 24.78
C ASN A 558 7.55 2.19 23.28
N LYS A 559 6.68 3.01 22.68
CA LYS A 559 6.88 3.50 21.32
C LYS A 559 8.25 4.15 21.09
N ALA A 560 8.73 4.96 22.04
CA ALA A 560 10.02 5.65 21.91
C ALA A 560 11.17 4.66 21.74
N PHE A 561 11.20 3.61 22.56
CA PHE A 561 12.22 2.57 22.53
C PHE A 561 12.07 1.67 21.30
N ALA A 562 10.83 1.34 20.90
CA ALA A 562 10.57 0.53 19.73
C ALA A 562 11.07 1.22 18.46
N ILE A 563 10.73 2.49 18.25
CA ILE A 563 11.14 3.22 17.04
C ILE A 563 12.64 3.51 17.01
N GLN A 564 13.22 3.91 18.14
CA GLN A 564 14.68 4.12 18.25
C GLN A 564 15.46 2.86 17.86
N SER A 565 15.06 1.70 18.39
CA SER A 565 15.78 0.44 18.18
C SER A 565 15.51 -0.20 16.81
N GLU A 566 14.31 -0.06 16.26
CA GLU A 566 13.89 -0.77 15.05
C GLU A 566 14.03 0.10 13.77
N TYR A 567 13.75 1.41 13.83
CA TYR A 567 13.70 2.30 12.64
C TYR A 567 14.84 3.32 12.57
N LEU A 568 15.34 3.79 13.71
CA LEU A 568 16.30 4.91 13.78
C LEU A 568 17.76 4.46 13.95
N ASN A 569 18.03 3.17 13.77
CA ASN A 569 19.36 2.57 13.89
C ASN A 569 20.02 2.84 15.26
N ASN A 570 19.22 2.89 16.33
CA ASN A 570 19.70 3.13 17.71
C ASN A 570 19.28 1.98 18.65
N ALA A 571 19.75 0.77 18.39
CA ALA A 571 19.48 -0.39 19.25
C ALA A 571 20.04 -0.25 20.67
N THR A 572 21.07 0.59 20.86
CA THR A 572 21.71 0.82 22.16
C THR A 572 20.79 1.44 23.21
N ILE A 573 19.69 2.07 22.77
CA ILE A 573 18.63 2.61 23.64
C ILE A 573 18.05 1.56 24.61
N LEU A 574 18.16 0.28 24.27
CA LEU A 574 17.67 -0.85 25.07
C LEU A 574 18.62 -1.27 26.21
N ASN A 575 19.75 -0.59 26.38
CA ASN A 575 20.62 -0.76 27.55
C ASN A 575 20.01 -0.11 28.79
N ALA A 576 20.09 -0.78 29.95
CA ALA A 576 19.53 -0.29 31.22
C ALA A 576 20.00 1.11 31.61
N VAL A 577 21.23 1.50 31.26
CA VAL A 577 21.74 2.86 31.50
C VAL A 577 20.97 3.95 30.76
N ASN A 578 20.25 3.60 29.69
CA ASN A 578 19.47 4.51 28.87
C ASN A 578 18.01 4.62 29.34
N TYR A 579 17.60 3.89 30.38
CA TYR A 579 16.28 4.05 31.00
C TYR A 579 16.32 3.94 32.52
N ASN A 580 17.46 4.24 33.14
CA ASN A 580 17.61 4.19 34.60
C ASN A 580 17.16 5.47 35.32
N ASN A 581 16.89 6.56 34.59
CA ASN A 581 16.47 7.84 35.13
C ASN A 581 15.65 8.64 34.10
N LEU A 582 14.54 8.07 33.66
CA LEU A 582 13.63 8.67 32.69
C LEU A 582 13.04 9.99 33.21
N LYS A 583 12.99 10.98 32.33
CA LYS A 583 12.44 12.31 32.58
C LYS A 583 11.45 12.68 31.48
N THR A 584 10.48 13.50 31.83
CA THR A 584 9.52 14.09 30.89
C THR A 584 9.63 15.60 30.95
N ASN A 585 9.39 16.27 29.83
CA ASN A 585 9.31 17.72 29.75
C ASN A 585 8.16 18.16 28.85
N VAL A 586 7.49 19.26 29.22
CA VAL A 586 6.67 20.02 28.28
C VAL A 586 7.64 20.82 27.41
N LEU A 587 7.89 20.37 26.19
CA LEU A 587 8.78 21.09 25.27
C LEU A 587 8.21 22.46 24.94
N TRP A 588 6.92 22.49 24.58
CA TRP A 588 6.19 23.72 24.36
C TRP A 588 4.67 23.56 24.56
N THR A 589 3.98 24.67 24.79
CA THR A 589 2.51 24.77 24.85
C THR A 589 2.00 26.04 24.16
N THR A 590 0.74 26.04 23.69
CA THR A 590 0.01 27.25 23.28
C THR A 590 -0.69 27.95 24.44
N ASN A 591 -0.83 27.28 25.58
CA ASN A 591 -1.53 27.78 26.75
C ASN A 591 -0.75 27.37 28.02
N THR A 592 -0.17 28.35 28.71
CA THR A 592 0.63 28.13 29.93
C THR A 592 -0.18 27.59 31.10
N SER A 593 -1.52 27.71 31.05
CA SER A 593 -2.42 27.14 32.06
C SER A 593 -2.87 25.72 31.72
N LEU A 594 -2.55 25.17 30.54
CA LEU A 594 -3.08 23.88 30.08
C LEU A 594 -2.62 22.70 30.93
N ILE A 595 -1.29 22.54 31.06
CA ILE A 595 -0.69 21.42 31.76
C ILE A 595 -0.35 21.87 33.17
N LYS A 596 -0.95 21.18 34.14
CA LYS A 596 -0.69 21.38 35.56
C LYS A 596 0.61 20.71 35.99
N GLU A 597 0.78 19.46 35.56
CA GLU A 597 1.87 18.59 36.00
C GLU A 597 2.14 17.52 34.93
N THR A 598 3.40 17.09 34.80
CA THR A 598 3.76 15.91 34.02
C THR A 598 4.81 15.08 34.76
N ALA A 599 4.64 13.76 34.78
CA ALA A 599 5.54 12.84 35.46
C ALA A 599 5.63 11.49 34.76
N VAL A 600 6.80 10.84 34.82
CA VAL A 600 6.96 9.45 34.39
C VAL A 600 6.53 8.54 35.55
N SER A 601 5.62 7.59 35.30
CA SER A 601 5.06 6.72 36.35
C SER A 601 6.10 5.80 37.00
N ASN A 602 7.12 5.40 36.24
CA ASN A 602 8.29 4.68 36.72
C ASN A 602 9.57 5.23 36.06
N PRO A 603 10.29 6.16 36.72
CA PRO A 603 11.51 6.74 36.17
C PRO A 603 12.68 5.77 36.01
N ASN A 604 12.63 4.58 36.62
CA ASN A 604 13.67 3.55 36.49
C ASN A 604 13.03 2.17 36.28
N PRO A 605 12.59 1.85 35.05
CA PRO A 605 11.89 0.60 34.77
C PRO A 605 12.72 -0.67 35.00
N GLY A 606 14.04 -0.57 35.07
CA GLY A 606 14.97 -1.66 35.37
C GLY A 606 15.11 -2.74 34.27
N ASN A 607 14.10 -2.94 33.43
CA ASN A 607 14.11 -3.87 32.29
C ASN A 607 13.05 -3.48 31.24
N LEU A 608 13.05 -4.20 30.10
CA LEU A 608 12.13 -3.95 28.98
C LEU A 608 10.65 -4.16 29.32
N ASN A 609 10.31 -5.11 30.20
CA ASN A 609 8.93 -5.30 30.63
C ASN A 609 8.45 -4.09 31.47
N GLY A 610 9.35 -3.52 32.28
CA GLY A 610 9.09 -2.26 32.95
C GLY A 610 8.78 -1.12 31.97
N ILE A 611 9.48 -1.05 30.84
CA ILE A 611 9.22 -0.04 29.79
C ILE A 611 7.78 -0.18 29.26
N ASN A 612 7.30 -1.41 29.02
CA ASN A 612 5.93 -1.66 28.52
C ASN A 612 4.83 -1.17 29.46
N THR A 613 5.07 -1.20 30.76
CA THR A 613 4.10 -0.74 31.77
C THR A 613 4.29 0.71 32.19
N THR A 614 5.34 1.39 31.70
CA THR A 614 5.64 2.76 32.08
C THR A 614 4.91 3.75 31.16
N THR A 615 4.40 4.80 31.77
CA THR A 615 3.64 5.86 31.11
C THR A 615 4.16 7.23 31.50
N ILE A 616 4.01 8.21 30.62
CA ILE A 616 4.00 9.62 31.01
C ILE A 616 2.57 9.96 31.40
N ASN A 617 2.39 10.44 32.63
CA ASN A 617 1.13 10.93 33.14
C ASN A 617 1.10 12.44 32.95
N VAL A 618 0.18 12.92 32.10
CA VAL A 618 -0.01 14.36 31.84
C VAL A 618 -1.32 14.79 32.47
N LYS A 619 -1.24 15.80 33.34
CA LYS A 619 -2.34 16.31 34.13
C LYS A 619 -2.83 17.64 33.55
N ILE A 620 -4.05 17.65 33.04
CA ILE A 620 -4.66 18.80 32.37
C ILE A 620 -5.52 19.57 33.37
N ASN A 621 -5.30 20.88 33.46
CA ASN A 621 -6.11 21.75 34.32
C ASN A 621 -7.57 21.81 33.85
N PRO A 622 -8.53 21.91 34.80
CA PRO A 622 -9.93 22.15 34.49
C PRO A 622 -10.16 23.34 33.56
N ASN A 623 -11.12 23.20 32.65
CA ASN A 623 -11.60 24.24 31.75
C ASN A 623 -10.50 24.86 30.86
N GLN A 624 -9.43 24.12 30.57
CA GLN A 624 -8.38 24.54 29.64
C GLN A 624 -8.48 23.78 28.32
N SER A 625 -8.31 24.50 27.22
CA SER A 625 -8.04 23.96 25.89
C SER A 625 -6.70 24.50 25.40
N GLY A 626 -6.10 23.82 24.44
CA GLY A 626 -4.77 24.16 23.94
C GLY A 626 -4.03 22.96 23.40
N ASN A 627 -2.79 23.22 22.98
CA ASN A 627 -1.89 22.20 22.47
C ASN A 627 -0.58 22.24 23.22
N ALA A 628 0.05 21.08 23.39
CA ALA A 628 1.39 20.96 23.94
C ALA A 628 2.16 19.81 23.31
N VAL A 629 3.48 19.87 23.33
CA VAL A 629 4.34 18.74 22.96
C VAL A 629 5.09 18.25 24.19
N ILE A 630 4.95 16.96 24.48
CA ILE A 630 5.58 16.28 25.61
C ILE A 630 6.74 15.44 25.08
N THR A 631 7.83 15.41 25.82
CA THR A 631 9.10 14.77 25.41
C THR A 631 9.57 13.80 26.48
N LEU A 632 10.17 12.68 26.04
CA LEU A 632 10.83 11.72 26.93
C LEU A 632 12.35 11.84 26.80
N HIS A 633 13.04 11.76 27.93
CA HIS A 633 14.50 11.83 28.03
C HIS A 633 15.01 10.83 29.09
N ASN A 634 16.32 10.67 29.19
CA ASN A 634 16.98 9.96 30.29
C ASN A 634 18.07 10.85 30.94
N GLY A 635 18.19 10.81 32.26
CA GLY A 635 19.13 11.60 33.04
C GLY A 635 18.67 13.04 33.28
N SER A 636 18.52 13.82 32.21
CA SER A 636 18.14 15.24 32.22
C SER A 636 17.08 15.55 31.18
N ILE A 637 16.21 16.53 31.45
CA ILE A 637 15.26 17.09 30.45
C ILE A 637 15.95 17.85 29.31
N THR A 638 17.25 18.12 29.44
CA THR A 638 18.08 18.73 28.38
C THR A 638 18.88 17.70 27.60
N ALA A 639 18.81 16.42 27.96
CA ALA A 639 19.42 15.34 27.18
C ALA A 639 18.67 15.16 25.85
N PRO A 640 19.21 14.42 24.87
CA PRO A 640 18.51 14.15 23.61
C PRO A 640 17.11 13.59 23.84
N ILE A 641 16.14 14.04 23.04
CA ILE A 641 14.75 13.59 23.10
C ILE A 641 14.67 12.18 22.51
N TYR A 642 14.12 11.23 23.28
CA TYR A 642 13.89 9.87 22.79
C TYR A 642 12.70 9.80 21.85
N TRP A 643 11.63 10.52 22.19
CA TRP A 643 10.42 10.70 21.38
C TRP A 643 9.59 11.86 21.92
N SER A 644 8.67 12.35 21.10
CA SER A 644 7.72 13.41 21.45
C SER A 644 6.30 13.08 20.99
N TRP A 645 5.33 13.55 21.77
CA TRP A 645 3.89 13.36 21.54
C TRP A 645 3.15 14.69 21.57
N HIS A 646 2.16 14.84 20.69
CA HIS A 646 1.29 16.01 20.64
C HIS A 646 0.05 15.79 21.52
N ILE A 647 -0.13 16.67 22.50
CA ILE A 647 -1.32 16.74 23.35
C ILE A 647 -2.26 17.79 22.75
N TRP A 648 -3.47 17.36 22.45
CA TRP A 648 -4.47 18.18 21.76
C TRP A 648 -5.76 18.22 22.58
N VAL A 649 -5.98 19.33 23.29
CA VAL A 649 -7.19 19.52 24.10
C VAL A 649 -8.14 20.46 23.37
N THR A 650 -9.22 19.92 22.82
CA THR A 650 -10.21 20.67 22.04
C THR A 650 -11.30 21.28 22.91
N ASP A 651 -11.98 22.30 22.40
CA ASP A 651 -13.14 22.90 23.07
C ASP A 651 -14.41 22.05 22.95
N ASN A 652 -14.49 21.18 21.95
CA ASN A 652 -15.60 20.26 21.70
C ASN A 652 -15.12 18.95 21.04
N GLU A 653 -16.01 17.96 21.00
CA GLU A 653 -15.75 16.65 20.39
C GLU A 653 -15.39 16.78 18.90
N ILE A 654 -14.46 15.94 18.46
CA ILE A 654 -14.15 15.79 17.04
C ILE A 654 -15.29 15.01 16.38
N ASN A 655 -15.96 15.63 15.44
CA ASN A 655 -16.94 14.95 14.60
C ASN A 655 -16.29 14.51 13.29
N SER A 656 -17.04 13.72 12.54
CA SER A 656 -16.62 13.23 11.24
C SER A 656 -17.55 13.63 10.10
N ILE A 657 -17.00 13.72 8.91
CA ILE A 657 -17.71 14.08 7.69
C ILE A 657 -17.42 13.00 6.66
N ARG A 658 -18.41 12.16 6.38
CA ARG A 658 -18.31 11.13 5.33
C ARG A 658 -18.52 11.75 3.96
N TYR A 659 -17.64 11.43 3.01
CA TYR A 659 -17.73 11.84 1.60
C TYR A 659 -17.28 10.69 0.69
N VAL A 660 -18.08 10.44 -0.36
CA VAL A 660 -17.75 9.47 -1.42
C VAL A 660 -17.49 10.23 -2.72
N THR A 661 -16.37 9.94 -3.39
CA THR A 661 -15.95 10.68 -4.60
C THR A 661 -16.91 10.49 -5.78
N ASN A 662 -17.52 9.31 -5.91
CA ASN A 662 -18.54 9.00 -6.91
C ASN A 662 -19.42 7.81 -6.48
N GLU A 663 -20.63 7.73 -7.05
CA GLU A 663 -21.58 6.65 -6.76
C GLU A 663 -21.35 5.41 -7.65
N PRO A 664 -21.11 4.23 -7.06
CA PRO A 664 -21.03 2.98 -7.82
C PRO A 664 -22.32 2.59 -8.55
N ASN A 665 -22.19 1.89 -9.68
CA ASN A 665 -23.32 1.29 -10.36
C ASN A 665 -23.73 -0.06 -9.72
N ASN A 666 -24.74 -0.02 -8.85
CA ASN A 666 -25.19 -1.21 -8.12
C ASN A 666 -25.85 -2.30 -8.99
N ALA A 667 -26.19 -2.01 -10.25
CA ALA A 667 -26.71 -3.03 -11.17
C ALA A 667 -25.62 -4.01 -11.63
N ALA A 668 -24.34 -3.62 -11.54
CA ALA A 668 -23.19 -4.45 -11.91
C ALA A 668 -22.54 -5.11 -10.69
N TYR A 669 -23.28 -5.94 -9.94
CA TYR A 669 -22.82 -6.49 -8.66
C TYR A 669 -21.62 -7.46 -8.74
N ASN A 670 -21.19 -7.88 -9.93
CA ASN A 670 -19.92 -8.59 -10.11
C ASN A 670 -18.75 -7.64 -10.35
N TYR A 671 -18.98 -6.36 -10.62
CA TYR A 671 -17.94 -5.34 -10.75
C TYR A 671 -17.98 -4.44 -9.52
N ILE A 672 -17.12 -4.75 -8.54
CA ILE A 672 -17.11 -4.09 -7.24
C ILE A 672 -16.79 -2.61 -7.40
N ASN A 673 -17.66 -1.77 -6.84
CA ASN A 673 -17.56 -0.32 -6.86
C ASN A 673 -17.37 0.29 -8.27
N TYR A 674 -17.91 -0.36 -9.31
CA TYR A 674 -17.71 0.09 -10.70
C TYR A 674 -18.27 1.49 -10.96
N VAL A 675 -17.40 2.34 -11.51
CA VAL A 675 -17.74 3.61 -12.12
C VAL A 675 -16.96 3.72 -13.43
N GLN A 676 -17.61 4.22 -14.47
CA GLN A 676 -16.99 4.37 -15.78
C GLN A 676 -15.86 5.43 -15.71
N LYS A 677 -14.61 4.97 -15.87
CA LYS A 677 -13.40 5.81 -15.96
C LYS A 677 -13.15 6.71 -14.74
N ASP A 678 -13.55 6.27 -13.55
CA ASP A 678 -13.40 7.03 -12.31
C ASP A 678 -13.04 6.09 -11.15
N ASN A 679 -12.43 6.64 -10.10
CA ASN A 679 -12.13 5.92 -8.87
C ASN A 679 -13.14 6.27 -7.78
N VAL A 680 -13.52 5.28 -6.97
CA VAL A 680 -14.40 5.49 -5.83
C VAL A 680 -13.60 5.37 -4.55
N LEU A 681 -13.54 6.46 -3.79
CA LEU A 681 -13.01 6.50 -2.44
C LEU A 681 -14.13 6.84 -1.45
N ASP A 682 -14.24 6.06 -0.38
CA ASP A 682 -15.18 6.32 0.72
C ASP A 682 -14.41 6.83 1.93
N ASN A 683 -14.47 8.14 2.16
CA ASN A 683 -13.67 8.84 3.16
C ASN A 683 -14.55 9.32 4.31
N GLU A 684 -14.02 9.31 5.52
CA GLU A 684 -14.65 9.91 6.70
C GLU A 684 -13.63 10.84 7.36
N PHE A 685 -13.70 12.13 7.02
CA PHE A 685 -12.75 13.15 7.47
C PHE A 685 -13.00 13.57 8.91
N MET A 686 -11.95 13.94 9.63
CA MET A 686 -12.10 14.84 10.78
C MET A 686 -12.75 16.15 10.33
N ASP A 687 -13.62 16.71 11.18
CA ASP A 687 -14.23 18.02 10.95
C ASP A 687 -13.23 19.20 11.00
N ARG A 688 -12.00 18.97 11.46
CA ARG A 688 -10.97 20.00 11.65
C ARG A 688 -9.55 19.50 11.37
N ASN A 689 -8.61 20.45 11.27
CA ASN A 689 -7.18 20.16 11.12
C ASN A 689 -6.56 19.77 12.47
N LEU A 690 -5.45 19.04 12.43
CA LEU A 690 -4.73 18.61 13.64
C LEU A 690 -4.28 19.81 14.46
N GLY A 691 -4.64 19.81 15.73
CA GLY A 691 -4.33 20.88 16.69
C GLY A 691 -5.30 22.06 16.70
N ALA A 692 -6.35 22.05 15.88
CA ALA A 692 -7.41 23.07 15.94
C ALA A 692 -8.24 22.89 17.22
N LEU A 693 -8.50 23.95 17.98
CA LEU A 693 -9.27 23.83 19.24
C LEU A 693 -10.77 23.67 18.97
N ASP A 694 -11.25 24.29 17.89
CA ASP A 694 -12.65 24.27 17.45
C ASP A 694 -12.73 23.95 15.94
N VAL A 695 -13.92 23.53 15.49
CA VAL A 695 -14.24 23.36 14.08
C VAL A 695 -14.34 24.72 13.39
N PHE A 696 -13.97 24.80 12.09
CA PHE A 696 -14.26 25.99 11.32
C PHE A 696 -15.79 26.11 11.12
N PRO A 697 -16.43 27.17 11.64
CA PRO A 697 -17.88 27.21 11.72
C PRO A 697 -18.52 27.37 10.33
N THR A 698 -19.75 26.86 10.20
CA THR A 698 -20.60 27.18 9.05
C THR A 698 -21.07 28.62 9.18
N VAL A 699 -20.39 29.52 8.48
CA VAL A 699 -20.69 30.96 8.54
C VAL A 699 -22.01 31.29 7.84
N ALA A 700 -22.93 31.92 8.58
CA ALA A 700 -24.27 32.24 8.08
C ALA A 700 -24.28 33.21 6.90
N ILE A 701 -23.41 34.23 6.96
CA ILE A 701 -23.18 35.21 5.89
C ILE A 701 -21.66 35.23 5.61
N PRO A 702 -21.16 34.48 4.61
CA PRO A 702 -19.72 34.30 4.38
C PRO A 702 -18.92 35.60 4.22
N THR A 703 -19.55 36.70 3.81
CA THR A 703 -18.89 38.01 3.66
C THR A 703 -18.92 38.88 4.91
N SER A 704 -19.63 38.47 5.97
CA SER A 704 -19.79 39.23 7.22
C SER A 704 -20.01 38.28 8.41
N PRO A 705 -18.98 37.54 8.84
CA PRO A 705 -19.05 36.68 10.02
C PRO A 705 -19.40 37.48 11.28
N THR A 706 -20.21 36.88 12.15
CA THR A 706 -20.54 37.41 13.48
C THR A 706 -19.34 37.34 14.43
N THR A 707 -19.42 38.05 15.56
CA THR A 707 -18.36 38.02 16.60
C THR A 707 -18.10 36.60 17.11
N ASP A 708 -19.15 35.82 17.35
CA ASP A 708 -19.04 34.44 17.83
C ASP A 708 -18.41 33.53 16.76
N GLU A 709 -18.81 33.67 15.49
CA GLU A 709 -18.19 32.94 14.38
C GLU A 709 -16.71 33.30 14.22
N LEU A 710 -16.32 34.57 14.36
CA LEU A 710 -14.91 34.98 14.32
C LEU A 710 -14.09 34.36 15.44
N GLN A 711 -14.65 34.19 16.63
CA GLN A 711 -13.97 33.56 17.74
C GLN A 711 -13.70 32.06 17.48
N SER A 712 -14.66 31.33 16.91
CA SER A 712 -14.44 29.94 16.46
C SER A 712 -13.46 29.86 15.29
N ILE A 713 -13.55 30.78 14.31
CA ILE A 713 -12.61 30.84 13.18
C ILE A 713 -11.18 31.02 13.68
N LYS A 714 -10.94 31.91 14.65
CA LYS A 714 -9.61 32.20 15.19
C LYS A 714 -8.89 30.95 15.70
N VAL A 715 -9.59 30.01 16.34
CA VAL A 715 -8.96 28.82 16.95
C VAL A 715 -9.07 27.55 16.08
N SER A 716 -9.59 27.68 14.86
CA SER A 716 -9.84 26.54 13.96
C SER A 716 -8.66 26.13 13.07
N GLY A 717 -7.54 26.86 13.10
CA GLY A 717 -6.45 26.71 12.14
C GLY A 717 -5.66 25.40 12.24
N GLY A 718 -5.33 24.98 13.46
CA GLY A 718 -4.42 23.86 13.71
C GLY A 718 -2.96 24.15 13.34
N PHE A 719 -2.12 23.10 13.33
CA PHE A 719 -0.68 23.18 13.09
C PHE A 719 -0.28 22.72 11.69
N HIS A 720 0.92 23.14 11.26
CA HIS A 720 1.56 22.65 10.05
C HIS A 720 2.48 21.46 10.37
N TYR A 721 2.74 20.62 9.39
CA TYR A 721 3.61 19.44 9.47
C TYR A 721 4.44 19.37 8.19
N GLN A 722 5.73 19.06 8.30
CA GLN A 722 6.51 18.72 7.11
C GLN A 722 6.14 17.32 6.64
N TRP A 723 6.17 17.09 5.32
CA TRP A 723 5.75 15.81 4.77
C TRP A 723 6.57 14.66 5.36
N GLY A 724 5.90 13.64 5.88
CA GLY A 724 6.53 12.49 6.53
C GLY A 724 7.01 12.70 7.97
N ARG A 725 6.70 13.83 8.64
CA ARG A 725 6.99 14.06 10.07
C ARG A 725 5.74 13.91 10.94
N LYS A 726 5.95 13.53 12.21
CA LYS A 726 4.90 13.46 13.22
C LYS A 726 4.72 14.76 14.04
N ASP A 727 5.71 15.64 14.03
CA ASP A 727 5.80 16.74 15.01
C ASP A 727 5.15 18.03 14.47
N PRO A 728 4.30 18.71 15.27
CA PRO A 728 3.64 19.94 14.87
C PRO A 728 4.61 21.12 14.79
N ILE A 729 4.49 21.89 13.70
CA ILE A 729 5.22 23.12 13.43
C ILE A 729 4.27 24.34 13.56
N PRO A 730 4.57 25.30 14.47
CA PRO A 730 3.75 26.48 14.66
C PRO A 730 3.76 27.43 13.46
N SER A 731 2.58 27.90 13.07
CA SER A 731 2.39 28.96 12.07
C SER A 731 2.52 30.36 12.68
N PHE A 732 2.30 30.51 14.00
CA PHE A 732 2.19 31.78 14.75
C PHE A 732 1.08 32.72 14.26
N VAL A 733 0.22 32.26 13.35
CA VAL A 733 -0.86 33.06 12.74
C VAL A 733 -2.16 32.24 12.77
N ASN A 734 -3.20 32.84 13.33
CA ASN A 734 -4.57 32.33 13.33
C ASN A 734 -5.26 32.61 11.99
N PRO A 735 -6.35 31.90 11.65
CA PRO A 735 -7.05 32.11 10.37
C PRO A 735 -7.60 33.53 10.16
N ASP A 736 -7.91 34.25 11.24
CA ASP A 736 -8.35 35.65 11.19
C ASP A 736 -7.20 36.65 10.92
N GLY A 737 -5.96 36.17 10.88
CA GLY A 737 -4.74 36.96 10.71
C GLY A 737 -4.08 37.42 12.02
N SER A 738 -4.69 37.17 13.17
CA SER A 738 -4.10 37.50 14.48
C SER A 738 -2.93 36.56 14.81
N GLY A 739 -1.95 37.06 15.56
CA GLY A 739 -0.85 36.24 16.04
C GLY A 739 -1.23 35.36 17.24
N TYR A 740 -0.53 34.25 17.43
CA TYR A 740 -0.50 33.52 18.69
C TYR A 740 0.94 33.19 19.09
N GLU A 741 1.18 33.06 20.39
CA GLU A 741 2.51 32.77 20.93
C GLU A 741 2.66 31.27 21.22
N ILE A 742 3.92 30.83 21.21
CA ILE A 742 4.32 29.51 21.72
C ILE A 742 5.12 29.73 22.99
N TYR A 743 4.93 28.87 23.99
CA TYR A 743 5.63 28.94 25.27
C TYR A 743 6.49 27.70 25.44
N LEU A 744 7.80 27.87 25.51
CA LEU A 744 8.75 26.79 25.81
C LEU A 744 8.64 26.43 27.29
N GLY A 745 8.49 25.15 27.59
CA GLY A 745 8.33 24.67 28.96
C GLY A 745 9.63 24.10 29.53
N THR A 746 9.74 24.17 30.86
CA THR A 746 10.76 23.48 31.64
C THR A 746 10.08 22.86 32.85
N THR A 747 10.06 21.52 32.88
CA THR A 747 9.45 20.74 33.96
C THR A 747 10.44 20.54 35.10
N ALA A 748 10.06 20.98 36.30
CA ALA A 748 10.82 20.81 37.53
C ALA A 748 10.68 19.37 38.07
N THR A 749 11.48 19.02 39.09
CA THR A 749 11.49 17.65 39.65
C THR A 749 10.17 17.26 40.32
N ASN A 750 9.41 18.25 40.82
CA ASN A 750 8.06 18.08 41.39
C ASN A 750 6.95 18.03 40.31
N GLY A 751 7.30 18.08 39.02
CA GLY A 751 6.35 18.06 37.91
C GLY A 751 5.76 19.42 37.51
N GLU A 752 6.01 20.49 38.27
CA GLU A 752 5.58 21.86 37.92
C GLU A 752 6.32 22.37 36.67
N ILE A 753 5.67 23.24 35.89
CA ILE A 753 6.22 23.74 34.63
C ILE A 753 6.37 25.26 34.67
N THR A 754 7.58 25.74 34.35
CA THR A 754 7.83 27.16 34.06
C THR A 754 7.92 27.39 32.56
N TYR A 755 7.47 28.56 32.11
CA TYR A 755 7.38 28.86 30.69
C TYR A 755 8.15 30.12 30.29
N THR A 756 8.74 30.09 29.09
CA THR A 756 9.30 31.26 28.42
C THR A 756 8.68 31.43 27.03
N THR A 757 8.33 32.65 26.64
CA THR A 757 7.73 32.91 25.34
C THR A 757 8.74 32.74 24.20
N LEU A 758 8.38 31.91 23.22
CA LEU A 758 9.00 31.83 21.91
C LEU A 758 8.17 32.68 20.93
N THR A 759 8.72 33.81 20.53
CA THR A 759 8.03 34.72 19.61
C THR A 759 8.18 34.30 18.15
N ASN A 760 7.23 34.74 17.33
CA ASN A 760 7.29 34.56 15.87
C ASN A 760 8.62 35.04 15.26
N ASN A 761 9.16 36.17 15.73
CA ASN A 761 10.41 36.72 15.20
C ASN A 761 11.63 35.86 15.56
N VAL A 762 11.66 35.27 16.75
CA VAL A 762 12.75 34.37 17.17
C VAL A 762 12.70 33.06 16.37
N TYR A 763 11.50 32.50 16.18
CA TYR A 763 11.34 31.26 15.42
C TYR A 763 11.72 31.41 13.94
N ASN A 764 11.31 32.52 13.29
CA ASN A 764 11.55 32.73 11.87
C ASN A 764 12.92 33.38 11.55
N ASN A 765 13.82 33.48 12.53
CA ASN A 765 15.18 33.93 12.27
C ASN A 765 15.98 32.81 11.57
N ILE A 766 16.32 33.02 10.29
CA ILE A 766 17.06 32.04 9.47
C ILE A 766 18.47 31.76 10.04
N SER A 767 19.08 32.72 10.73
CA SER A 767 20.36 32.53 11.43
C SER A 767 20.19 32.01 12.87
N GLY A 768 18.97 31.70 13.27
CA GLY A 768 18.62 31.17 14.58
C GLY A 768 18.68 29.64 14.66
N ASN A 769 18.05 29.09 15.70
CA ASN A 769 18.12 27.65 16.01
C ASN A 769 16.94 26.82 15.46
N TYR A 770 15.91 27.47 14.90
CA TYR A 770 14.65 26.80 14.55
C TYR A 770 14.47 26.56 13.06
N ILE A 771 15.27 27.17 12.20
CA ILE A 771 15.30 26.89 10.76
C ILE A 771 16.68 26.32 10.47
N VAL A 772 16.77 25.00 10.28
CA VAL A 772 18.07 24.31 10.19
C VAL A 772 18.25 23.69 8.81
N PRO A 773 19.33 24.04 8.08
CA PRO A 773 19.60 23.48 6.75
C PRO A 773 20.19 22.07 6.82
N TYR A 774 19.91 21.27 5.79
CA TYR A 774 20.30 19.86 5.65
C TYR A 774 21.75 19.54 6.05
N ASN A 775 22.72 20.30 5.54
CA ASN A 775 24.14 20.09 5.80
C ASN A 775 24.53 20.22 7.29
N SER A 776 23.71 20.86 8.11
CA SER A 776 23.94 20.95 9.55
C SER A 776 23.68 19.64 10.28
N TYR A 777 22.82 18.76 9.75
CA TYR A 777 22.50 17.46 10.35
C TYR A 777 22.90 16.26 9.48
N SER A 778 23.35 16.48 8.24
CA SER A 778 23.76 15.40 7.32
C SER A 778 25.28 15.20 7.16
N SER A 779 26.11 16.07 7.75
CA SER A 779 27.56 16.10 7.51
C SER A 779 28.34 14.85 7.96
N ALA A 780 27.79 14.03 8.84
CA ALA A 780 28.41 12.78 9.32
C ALA A 780 28.14 11.55 8.41
N LEU A 781 27.49 11.73 7.25
CA LEU A 781 26.82 10.64 6.51
C LEU A 781 27.45 10.26 5.16
N THR A 782 28.60 10.81 4.76
CA THR A 782 29.05 10.72 3.34
C THR A 782 29.35 9.30 2.84
N THR A 783 29.72 8.38 3.73
CA THR A 783 29.97 6.95 3.41
C THR A 783 28.80 6.02 3.71
N ASP A 784 27.74 6.54 4.31
CA ASP A 784 26.57 5.75 4.73
C ASP A 784 25.72 5.30 3.54
N LYS A 785 25.07 4.14 3.69
CA LYS A 785 24.03 3.69 2.74
C LYS A 785 22.80 4.59 2.82
N VAL A 786 22.00 4.61 1.76
CA VAL A 786 20.75 5.40 1.68
C VAL A 786 19.85 5.15 2.90
N SER A 787 19.69 3.89 3.31
CA SER A 787 18.87 3.53 4.48
C SER A 787 19.40 4.09 5.79
N GLU A 788 20.72 4.12 5.99
CA GLU A 788 21.36 4.66 7.19
C GLU A 788 21.24 6.19 7.24
N LYS A 789 21.39 6.86 6.09
CA LYS A 789 21.18 8.31 5.96
C LYS A 789 19.77 8.70 6.40
N VAL A 790 18.77 7.99 5.88
CA VAL A 790 17.36 8.21 6.23
C VAL A 790 17.14 8.00 7.73
N SER A 791 17.58 6.87 8.30
CA SER A 791 17.41 6.59 9.73
C SER A 791 18.05 7.65 10.63
N LYS A 792 19.26 8.12 10.31
CA LYS A 792 19.96 9.16 11.09
C LYS A 792 19.31 10.54 10.97
N ASN A 793 18.82 10.92 9.79
CA ASN A 793 18.10 12.19 9.60
C ASN A 793 16.72 12.17 10.26
N LEU A 794 16.03 11.02 10.24
CA LEU A 794 14.80 10.83 11.02
C LEU A 794 15.08 10.91 12.53
N LEU A 795 16.19 10.33 13.01
CA LEU A 795 16.60 10.45 14.42
C LEU A 795 16.82 11.91 14.82
N TYR A 796 17.52 12.70 13.99
CA TYR A 796 17.67 14.13 14.23
C TYR A 796 16.31 14.83 14.34
N SER A 797 15.35 14.49 13.49
CA SER A 797 14.00 15.08 13.52
C SER A 797 13.23 14.76 14.80
N VAL A 798 13.48 13.58 15.39
CA VAL A 798 12.91 13.12 16.67
C VAL A 798 13.55 13.85 17.84
N GLU A 799 14.86 14.07 17.77
CA GLU A 799 15.61 14.82 18.78
C GLU A 799 15.30 16.32 18.73
N ASN A 800 14.75 16.82 17.62
CA ASN A 800 14.51 18.24 17.36
C ASN A 800 13.10 18.51 16.81
N PRO A 801 12.03 18.18 17.55
CA PRO A 801 10.65 18.19 17.03
C PRO A 801 10.13 19.59 16.65
N LEU A 802 10.66 20.67 17.25
CA LEU A 802 10.24 22.04 16.96
C LEU A 802 11.04 22.70 15.81
N VAL A 803 12.13 22.08 15.35
CA VAL A 803 12.97 22.60 14.26
C VAL A 803 12.28 22.41 12.92
N PHE A 804 12.23 23.46 12.11
CA PHE A 804 11.86 23.41 10.70
C PHE A 804 13.11 23.07 9.86
N MET A 805 13.12 21.85 9.32
CA MET A 805 14.29 21.30 8.62
C MET A 805 14.21 21.63 7.14
N ILE A 806 15.20 22.33 6.59
CA ILE A 806 15.15 22.82 5.20
C ILE A 806 16.27 22.22 4.34
N PRO A 807 16.10 22.12 3.02
CA PRO A 807 17.18 21.71 2.13
C PRO A 807 18.33 22.72 2.13
N SER A 808 19.58 22.24 2.07
CA SER A 808 20.74 23.10 1.81
C SER A 808 20.91 23.42 0.33
N THR A 809 20.41 22.52 -0.53
CA THR A 809 20.46 22.62 -1.99
C THR A 809 19.11 22.20 -2.54
N PHE A 810 18.61 22.93 -3.52
CA PHE A 810 17.32 22.64 -4.16
C PHE A 810 17.53 21.90 -5.46
N SER A 811 16.64 20.96 -5.75
CA SER A 811 16.59 20.27 -7.03
C SER A 811 16.52 21.28 -8.18
N PRO A 812 17.40 21.18 -9.20
CA PRO A 812 17.40 22.10 -10.31
C PRO A 812 16.12 21.99 -11.12
N ASN A 813 15.71 23.11 -11.72
CA ASN A 813 14.62 23.14 -12.69
C ASN A 813 15.02 22.44 -13.99
N ASN A 814 14.11 21.67 -14.58
CA ASN A 814 14.23 21.14 -15.94
C ASN A 814 13.67 22.16 -16.94
N PRO A 815 14.53 22.94 -17.63
CA PRO A 815 14.08 24.02 -18.50
C PRO A 815 13.34 23.50 -19.74
N SER A 816 13.50 22.22 -20.08
CA SER A 816 12.89 21.61 -21.26
C SER A 816 11.47 21.11 -21.00
N ASN A 817 11.12 20.77 -19.74
CA ASN A 817 9.76 20.34 -19.37
C ASN A 817 9.52 20.49 -17.87
N SER A 818 8.71 21.48 -17.49
CA SER A 818 8.36 21.75 -16.09
C SER A 818 7.63 20.60 -15.39
N ASN A 819 6.96 19.71 -16.13
CA ASN A 819 6.32 18.52 -15.54
C ASN A 819 7.34 17.53 -14.97
N TYR A 820 8.61 17.62 -15.38
CA TYR A 820 9.70 16.74 -14.98
C TYR A 820 10.66 17.38 -13.96
N ASN A 821 10.21 18.41 -13.28
CA ASN A 821 10.92 19.01 -12.16
C ASN A 821 10.82 18.13 -10.92
N ASN A 822 11.95 17.96 -10.23
CA ASN A 822 12.06 17.16 -9.03
C ASN A 822 11.69 17.96 -7.77
N GLY A 823 11.10 17.25 -6.80
CA GLY A 823 10.96 17.72 -5.44
C GLY A 823 12.31 17.76 -4.70
N THR A 824 12.35 18.49 -3.61
CA THR A 824 13.49 18.59 -2.69
C THR A 824 13.04 18.23 -1.28
N ASP A 825 13.65 17.18 -0.73
CA ASP A 825 13.28 16.66 0.59
C ASP A 825 14.11 17.29 1.71
N TRP A 826 13.59 17.21 2.93
CA TRP A 826 14.32 17.52 4.15
C TRP A 826 15.04 16.28 4.70
N VAL A 827 14.60 15.07 4.35
CA VAL A 827 15.19 13.82 4.89
C VAL A 827 16.47 13.41 4.17
N ILE A 828 16.62 13.73 2.88
CA ILE A 828 17.77 13.33 2.07
C ILE A 828 17.91 14.24 0.84
N ASP A 829 19.15 14.40 0.37
CA ASP A 829 19.53 15.12 -0.85
C ASP A 829 19.33 14.30 -2.14
N ASP A 830 18.26 13.51 -2.18
CA ASP A 830 17.85 12.68 -3.31
C ASP A 830 16.32 12.63 -3.39
N VAL A 831 15.80 12.14 -4.51
CA VAL A 831 14.37 12.19 -4.83
C VAL A 831 13.69 10.86 -4.55
N ASN A 832 12.45 10.94 -4.06
CA ASN A 832 11.53 9.80 -3.97
C ASN A 832 12.08 8.62 -3.12
N ILE A 833 12.78 8.95 -2.04
CA ILE A 833 13.27 7.99 -1.03
C ILE A 833 12.39 8.09 0.22
N ALA A 834 12.17 6.95 0.88
CA ALA A 834 11.31 6.85 2.08
C ALA A 834 9.91 7.45 1.84
N SER A 835 9.26 7.01 0.74
CA SER A 835 7.91 7.44 0.35
C SER A 835 6.82 6.85 1.25
N GLU A 836 7.15 5.85 2.05
CA GLU A 836 6.28 5.17 3.00
C GLU A 836 6.19 5.86 4.38
N ARG A 837 6.76 7.07 4.54
CA ARG A 837 6.84 7.78 5.83
C ARG A 837 5.50 7.98 6.53
N TRP A 838 4.36 8.00 5.83
CA TRP A 838 3.01 8.03 6.42
C TRP A 838 2.12 6.82 6.06
N GLY A 839 2.69 5.75 5.50
CA GLY A 839 1.95 4.51 5.24
C GLY A 839 1.11 4.54 3.95
N HIS A 840 1.61 5.15 2.88
CA HIS A 840 0.94 5.12 1.57
C HIS A 840 0.65 3.68 1.12
N SER A 841 -0.62 3.40 0.82
CA SER A 841 -1.14 2.10 0.40
C SER A 841 -0.87 0.95 1.37
N ASP A 842 -0.51 1.25 2.61
CA ASP A 842 -0.20 0.29 3.67
C ASP A 842 -0.87 0.72 4.98
N LYS A 843 -0.66 -0.01 6.07
CA LYS A 843 -1.07 0.41 7.41
C LYS A 843 -0.44 1.74 7.79
N LYS A 844 -1.07 2.44 8.73
CA LYS A 844 -0.56 3.71 9.26
C LYS A 844 0.88 3.54 9.75
N SER A 845 1.79 4.42 9.30
CA SER A 845 3.19 4.34 9.74
C SER A 845 3.37 4.86 11.18
N PRO A 846 4.47 4.52 11.85
CA PRO A 846 4.78 5.09 13.16
C PRO A 846 5.04 6.60 13.18
N PHE A 847 5.24 7.25 12.02
CA PHE A 847 5.48 8.69 11.90
C PHE A 847 4.23 9.48 11.46
N ASP A 848 3.09 8.81 11.25
CA ASP A 848 1.82 9.48 10.99
C ASP A 848 1.38 10.30 12.23
N PRO A 849 1.10 11.61 12.10
CA PRO A 849 0.76 12.48 13.23
C PRO A 849 -0.66 12.28 13.77
N CYS A 850 -1.53 11.54 13.08
CA CYS A 850 -2.93 11.39 13.47
C CYS A 850 -3.09 10.69 14.83
N PRO A 851 -4.14 11.02 15.60
CA PRO A 851 -4.48 10.28 16.82
C PRO A 851 -4.97 8.86 16.52
N ASP A 852 -5.23 8.09 17.57
CA ASP A 852 -5.73 6.72 17.47
C ASP A 852 -7.09 6.66 16.72
N GLY A 853 -7.27 5.65 15.87
CA GLY A 853 -8.43 5.52 14.99
C GLY A 853 -8.45 6.44 13.75
N TRP A 854 -7.38 7.19 13.51
CA TRP A 854 -7.27 8.14 12.40
C TRP A 854 -5.91 8.04 11.69
N ARG A 855 -5.85 8.36 10.40
CA ARG A 855 -4.63 8.37 9.57
C ARG A 855 -4.62 9.51 8.55
N ILE A 856 -3.44 9.83 8.02
CA ILE A 856 -3.30 10.76 6.91
C ILE A 856 -4.04 10.20 5.67
N PRO A 857 -4.80 11.03 4.94
CA PRO A 857 -5.56 10.56 3.78
C PRO A 857 -4.67 10.01 2.67
N ASP A 858 -5.10 8.88 2.13
CA ASP A 858 -4.41 8.16 1.07
C ASP A 858 -4.98 8.48 -0.33
N LEU A 859 -4.33 7.97 -1.38
CA LEU A 859 -4.67 8.19 -2.78
C LEU A 859 -4.96 6.87 -3.51
N ALA A 860 -5.85 6.93 -4.50
CA ALA A 860 -6.11 5.79 -5.38
C ALA A 860 -4.99 5.54 -6.43
N GLY A 861 -4.11 6.54 -6.61
CA GLY A 861 -2.92 6.52 -7.46
C GLY A 861 -2.15 7.84 -7.40
N VAL A 862 -0.86 7.80 -7.78
CA VAL A 862 0.11 8.91 -7.65
C VAL A 862 0.59 9.46 -8.99
N ALA A 863 -0.10 9.12 -10.09
CA ALA A 863 0.21 9.63 -11.42
C ALA A 863 -1.01 10.24 -12.09
N ILE A 864 -0.79 11.34 -12.80
CA ILE A 864 -1.79 11.93 -13.69
C ILE A 864 -1.64 11.29 -15.06
N THR A 865 -2.54 10.36 -15.37
CA THR A 865 -2.57 9.66 -16.66
C THR A 865 -3.87 9.99 -17.40
N THR A 866 -3.77 10.08 -18.73
CA THR A 866 -4.92 10.44 -19.57
C THR A 866 -6.08 9.49 -19.33
N ASN A 867 -7.26 10.07 -19.04
CA ASN A 867 -8.50 9.39 -18.68
C ASN A 867 -8.52 8.71 -17.30
N ARG A 868 -7.43 8.60 -16.53
CA ARG A 868 -7.43 7.99 -15.19
C ARG A 868 -7.18 8.99 -14.06
N ASP A 869 -7.46 10.28 -14.29
CA ASP A 869 -7.23 11.40 -13.36
C ASP A 869 -8.47 11.80 -12.52
N LEU A 870 -9.54 11.02 -12.61
CA LEU A 870 -10.78 11.20 -11.84
C LEU A 870 -10.76 10.34 -10.56
N GLY A 871 -11.25 10.92 -9.45
CA GLY A 871 -11.49 10.19 -8.21
C GLY A 871 -10.24 9.73 -7.44
N ILE A 872 -9.04 10.13 -7.87
CA ILE A 872 -7.77 9.60 -7.30
C ILE A 872 -7.43 10.16 -5.91
N SER A 873 -8.09 11.23 -5.47
CA SER A 873 -7.86 11.89 -4.17
C SER A 873 -9.12 11.88 -3.33
N ALA A 874 -8.97 11.84 -2.00
CA ALA A 874 -10.08 11.91 -1.05
C ALA A 874 -11.00 13.13 -1.28
N TRP A 875 -10.45 14.22 -1.82
CA TRP A 875 -11.18 15.47 -2.12
C TRP A 875 -11.66 15.58 -3.58
N SER A 876 -11.48 14.56 -4.42
CA SER A 876 -11.90 14.58 -5.81
C SER A 876 -13.42 14.73 -5.93
N LYS A 877 -13.87 15.60 -6.84
CA LYS A 877 -15.29 15.77 -7.17
C LYS A 877 -15.64 15.00 -8.44
N LYS A 878 -16.74 14.26 -8.42
CA LYS A 878 -17.32 13.58 -9.60
C LYS A 878 -17.25 14.45 -10.86
N GLY A 879 -16.62 13.90 -11.90
CA GLY A 879 -16.53 14.52 -13.23
C GLY A 879 -15.49 15.64 -13.37
N LEU A 880 -14.74 15.97 -12.31
CA LEU A 880 -13.62 16.93 -12.37
C LEU A 880 -12.29 16.21 -12.23
N LYS A 881 -11.33 16.57 -13.08
CA LYS A 881 -9.96 16.05 -13.05
C LYS A 881 -9.25 16.52 -11.79
N SER A 882 -8.67 15.60 -11.03
CA SER A 882 -8.23 15.88 -9.65
C SER A 882 -7.08 16.90 -9.57
N ALA A 883 -6.22 16.91 -10.60
CA ALA A 883 -5.02 17.78 -10.66
C ALA A 883 -5.21 19.12 -11.35
N ILE A 884 -6.42 19.41 -11.86
CA ILE A 884 -6.71 20.71 -12.45
C ILE A 884 -7.19 21.65 -11.34
N PHE A 885 -6.64 22.86 -11.32
CA PHE A 885 -7.13 23.93 -10.48
C PHE A 885 -8.45 24.46 -11.04
N TYR A 886 -9.51 24.41 -10.24
CA TYR A 886 -10.81 24.98 -10.59
C TYR A 886 -11.27 26.01 -9.57
N ALA A 887 -12.09 26.97 -10.04
CA ALA A 887 -12.72 27.96 -9.17
C ALA A 887 -13.63 27.29 -8.14
N ILE A 888 -13.42 27.65 -6.86
CA ILE A 888 -14.10 27.07 -5.69
C ILE A 888 -15.63 27.27 -5.78
N GLU A 889 -16.07 28.50 -6.07
CA GLU A 889 -17.48 28.89 -6.09
C GLU A 889 -18.26 28.18 -7.23
N SER A 890 -17.72 28.20 -8.45
CA SER A 890 -18.45 27.71 -9.62
C SER A 890 -18.38 26.19 -9.78
N SER A 891 -17.20 25.59 -9.53
CA SER A 891 -16.93 24.17 -9.81
C SER A 891 -17.22 23.29 -8.61
N PHE A 892 -16.84 23.74 -7.41
CA PHE A 892 -17.05 22.98 -6.18
C PHE A 892 -18.32 23.37 -5.42
N LYS A 893 -18.90 24.55 -5.71
CA LYS A 893 -20.03 25.12 -4.96
C LYS A 893 -19.65 25.42 -3.51
N GLY A 894 -18.40 25.79 -3.28
CA GLY A 894 -17.91 26.22 -1.97
C GLY A 894 -18.13 27.72 -1.75
N ASP A 895 -18.40 28.11 -0.51
CA ASP A 895 -18.50 29.51 -0.11
C ASP A 895 -17.15 30.02 0.39
N LEU A 896 -16.77 31.23 -0.03
CA LEU A 896 -15.55 31.90 0.42
C LEU A 896 -15.85 32.76 1.65
N VAL A 897 -15.33 32.38 2.81
CA VAL A 897 -15.51 33.14 4.06
C VAL A 897 -14.49 34.25 4.14
N LYS A 898 -14.94 35.48 4.37
CA LYS A 898 -14.12 36.70 4.38
C LYS A 898 -14.18 37.42 5.73
N ASN A 899 -13.07 38.04 6.12
CA ASN A 899 -13.05 38.98 7.23
C ASN A 899 -13.65 40.35 6.84
N THR A 900 -13.74 41.27 7.80
CA THR A 900 -14.23 42.64 7.60
C THR A 900 -13.39 43.46 6.61
N SER A 901 -12.13 43.09 6.38
CA SER A 901 -11.25 43.67 5.36
C SER A 901 -11.42 43.05 3.96
N GLY A 902 -12.31 42.08 3.80
CA GLY A 902 -12.59 41.39 2.55
C GLY A 902 -11.59 40.28 2.18
N GLN A 903 -10.61 39.98 3.04
CA GLN A 903 -9.67 38.88 2.83
C GLN A 903 -10.34 37.54 3.14
N ILE A 904 -10.04 36.52 2.34
CA ILE A 904 -10.55 35.17 2.58
C ILE A 904 -9.77 34.54 3.75
N ILE A 905 -10.53 34.04 4.73
CA ILE A 905 -10.06 33.44 5.98
C ILE A 905 -10.46 31.96 6.12
N GLY A 906 -11.25 31.44 5.18
CA GLY A 906 -11.59 30.02 5.10
C GLY A 906 -12.67 29.72 4.05
N PHE A 907 -13.13 28.48 4.04
CA PHE A 907 -13.95 27.91 2.97
C PHE A 907 -15.01 26.96 3.55
N ASN A 908 -16.26 27.09 3.10
CA ASN A 908 -17.32 26.14 3.44
C ASN A 908 -17.69 25.27 2.24
N PHE A 909 -17.68 23.94 2.38
CA PHE A 909 -18.13 23.00 1.36
C PHE A 909 -19.31 22.17 1.89
N LEU A 910 -20.49 22.77 1.85
CA LEU A 910 -21.73 22.21 2.41
C LEU A 910 -22.77 21.86 1.33
N HIS A 911 -22.41 22.02 0.06
CA HIS A 911 -23.32 21.74 -1.03
C HIS A 911 -23.60 20.23 -1.12
N PRO A 912 -24.86 19.77 -1.30
CA PRO A 912 -25.20 18.34 -1.30
C PRO A 912 -24.41 17.49 -2.30
N THR A 913 -23.94 18.06 -3.41
CA THR A 913 -23.15 17.37 -4.43
C THR A 913 -21.64 17.42 -4.20
N TYR A 914 -21.17 18.14 -3.18
CA TYR A 914 -19.76 18.22 -2.78
C TYR A 914 -19.68 18.72 -1.34
N SER A 915 -19.86 17.79 -0.40
CA SER A 915 -19.88 18.10 1.04
C SER A 915 -18.68 17.45 1.72
N ILE A 916 -17.57 18.19 1.75
CA ILE A 916 -16.29 17.75 2.35
C ILE A 916 -15.98 18.46 3.67
N GLY A 917 -16.91 19.29 4.17
CA GLY A 917 -16.77 20.07 5.39
C GLY A 917 -16.19 21.46 5.19
N ASN A 918 -15.83 22.11 6.30
CA ASN A 918 -15.30 23.47 6.29
C ASN A 918 -13.79 23.48 6.61
N TYR A 919 -13.07 24.44 6.03
CA TYR A 919 -11.62 24.51 6.04
C TYR A 919 -11.14 25.92 6.38
N PRO A 920 -10.29 26.10 7.41
CA PRO A 920 -9.65 27.37 7.69
C PRO A 920 -8.58 27.71 6.64
N PHE A 921 -8.29 28.99 6.47
CA PHE A 921 -7.07 29.42 5.77
C PHE A 921 -5.97 29.67 6.80
N THR A 922 -4.88 28.90 6.75
CA THR A 922 -3.73 29.06 7.67
C THR A 922 -2.42 29.40 6.95
N GLY A 923 -2.46 29.47 5.61
CA GLY A 923 -1.27 29.58 4.79
C GLY A 923 -0.46 28.28 4.74
N SER A 924 0.78 28.39 4.33
CA SER A 924 1.73 27.28 4.24
C SER A 924 3.13 27.75 4.63
N ARG A 925 3.95 26.93 5.28
CA ARG A 925 5.34 27.30 5.62
C ARG A 925 6.29 26.69 4.61
N GLY A 926 7.29 27.47 4.20
CA GLY A 926 8.42 26.94 3.45
C GLY A 926 8.01 26.40 2.08
N PHE A 927 7.62 27.30 1.19
CA PHE A 927 6.91 26.94 -0.04
C PHE A 927 7.74 27.22 -1.29
N ARG A 928 7.58 26.36 -2.30
CA ARG A 928 8.10 26.52 -3.66
C ARG A 928 7.18 25.80 -4.65
N GLU A 929 6.67 26.51 -5.66
CA GLU A 929 6.04 25.88 -6.83
C GLU A 929 7.09 25.25 -7.73
N VAL A 930 7.22 23.93 -7.64
CA VAL A 930 8.29 23.16 -8.30
C VAL A 930 8.23 23.29 -9.83
N ARG A 931 7.03 23.37 -10.42
CA ARG A 931 6.86 23.48 -11.88
C ARG A 931 7.04 24.91 -12.42
N GLU A 932 6.83 25.92 -11.59
CA GLU A 932 6.98 27.34 -11.97
C GLU A 932 8.37 27.89 -11.68
N ASN A 933 9.25 27.09 -11.07
CA ASN A 933 10.60 27.48 -10.69
C ASN A 933 10.62 28.73 -9.79
N GLN A 934 9.67 28.80 -8.87
CA GLN A 934 9.63 29.84 -7.87
C GLN A 934 10.87 29.74 -6.95
N ALA A 935 11.34 30.88 -6.42
CA ALA A 935 12.35 30.86 -5.38
C ALA A 935 11.79 30.22 -4.10
N PRO A 936 12.56 29.34 -3.42
CA PRO A 936 12.11 28.76 -2.17
C PRO A 936 11.95 29.83 -1.10
N THR A 937 10.90 29.68 -0.29
CA THR A 937 10.66 30.50 0.89
C THR A 937 10.82 29.66 2.16
N TYR A 938 10.94 30.31 3.31
CA TYR A 938 11.03 29.66 4.64
C TYR A 938 9.99 30.17 5.66
N GLY A 939 9.38 31.31 5.37
CA GLY A 939 8.30 31.89 6.17
C GLY A 939 6.92 31.34 5.79
N ILE A 940 5.88 31.95 6.36
CA ILE A 940 4.48 31.64 6.04
C ILE A 940 4.08 32.32 4.73
N ASN A 941 3.78 31.51 3.73
CA ASN A 941 3.07 31.89 2.51
C ASN A 941 1.63 32.27 2.88
N GLN A 942 1.23 33.47 2.48
CA GLN A 942 -0.08 34.04 2.77
C GLN A 942 -1.06 33.96 1.59
N THR A 943 -0.76 33.27 0.50
CA THR A 943 -1.66 33.12 -0.66
C THR A 943 -2.29 31.74 -0.72
N SER A 944 -1.57 30.72 -0.28
CA SER A 944 -1.96 29.33 -0.52
C SER A 944 -1.92 28.52 0.79
N THR A 945 -2.95 27.71 1.00
CA THR A 945 -3.12 26.80 2.13
C THR A 945 -3.35 25.39 1.60
N GLY A 946 -3.10 24.37 2.41
CA GLY A 946 -3.34 23.00 1.98
C GLY A 946 -3.32 21.96 3.08
N ILE A 947 -3.64 20.73 2.68
CA ILE A 947 -3.64 19.54 3.52
C ILE A 947 -2.84 18.45 2.82
N TRP A 948 -1.93 17.84 3.56
CA TRP A 948 -1.12 16.75 3.03
C TRP A 948 -1.89 15.45 2.77
N THR A 949 -1.42 14.70 1.78
CA THR A 949 -1.70 13.27 1.62
C THR A 949 -0.48 12.44 1.99
N SER A 950 -0.66 11.12 2.11
CA SER A 950 0.40 10.19 2.53
C SER A 950 1.46 9.89 1.46
N ALA A 951 1.38 10.47 0.26
CA ALA A 951 2.10 9.99 -0.92
C ALA A 951 2.98 11.04 -1.64
N LEU A 952 3.97 10.54 -2.37
CA LEU A 952 4.79 11.30 -3.33
C LEU A 952 4.32 11.00 -4.77
N THR A 953 4.57 11.94 -5.69
CA THR A 953 4.20 11.79 -7.10
C THR A 953 5.08 10.76 -7.84
N SER A 954 4.51 10.16 -8.88
CA SER A 954 5.12 9.15 -9.74
C SER A 954 6.40 9.59 -10.49
N ASN A 955 6.93 8.70 -11.36
CA ASN A 955 8.06 8.94 -12.25
C ASN A 955 9.38 9.33 -11.55
N TYR A 956 9.54 8.99 -10.27
CA TYR A 956 10.73 9.31 -9.49
C TYR A 956 10.97 10.81 -9.30
N LEU A 957 9.90 11.61 -9.30
CA LEU A 957 10.02 13.06 -9.16
C LEU A 957 10.11 13.52 -7.70
N GLY A 958 9.61 12.73 -6.74
CA GLY A 958 9.77 13.02 -5.31
C GLY A 958 9.05 14.28 -4.81
N ARG A 959 8.01 14.73 -5.51
CA ARG A 959 7.16 15.86 -5.09
C ARG A 959 6.04 15.33 -4.19
N ALA A 960 5.76 16.02 -3.08
CA ALA A 960 4.66 15.64 -2.20
C ALA A 960 3.31 16.05 -2.81
N ILE A 961 2.27 15.25 -2.53
CA ILE A 961 0.92 15.50 -3.02
C ILE A 961 0.07 16.11 -1.90
N ALA A 962 -0.71 17.13 -2.22
CA ALA A 962 -1.59 17.80 -1.26
C ALA A 962 -2.91 18.24 -1.89
N PHE A 963 -3.93 18.39 -1.05
CA PHE A 963 -5.12 19.18 -1.38
C PHE A 963 -4.79 20.66 -1.12
N THR A 964 -4.89 21.53 -2.13
CA THR A 964 -4.52 22.95 -1.99
C THR A 964 -5.63 23.91 -2.41
N MET A 965 -5.70 25.03 -1.71
CA MET A 965 -6.61 26.15 -1.98
C MET A 965 -5.81 27.45 -1.99
N ASP A 966 -6.07 28.29 -2.99
CA ASP A 966 -5.42 29.59 -3.14
C ASP A 966 -6.45 30.72 -3.04
N ARG A 967 -6.21 31.66 -2.12
CA ARG A 967 -7.16 32.75 -1.85
C ARG A 967 -7.06 33.91 -2.83
N SER A 968 -5.94 34.05 -3.53
CA SER A 968 -5.72 35.13 -4.49
C SER A 968 -6.47 34.84 -5.79
N THR A 969 -6.32 33.61 -6.29
CA THR A 969 -6.99 33.12 -7.50
C THR A 969 -8.41 32.65 -7.21
N ARG A 970 -8.69 32.17 -5.99
CA ARG A 970 -9.95 31.50 -5.57
C ARG A 970 -10.12 30.11 -6.19
N TYR A 971 -9.00 29.45 -6.45
CA TYR A 971 -8.96 28.12 -7.07
C TYR A 971 -8.50 27.08 -6.06
N MET A 972 -8.88 25.83 -6.31
CA MET A 972 -8.39 24.67 -5.57
C MET A 972 -8.11 23.50 -6.50
N ALA A 973 -7.21 22.63 -6.07
CA ALA A 973 -6.93 21.35 -6.70
C ALA A 973 -6.98 20.25 -5.64
N ALA A 974 -7.75 19.19 -5.92
CA ALA A 974 -7.85 18.02 -5.04
C ALA A 974 -6.56 17.19 -4.99
N TYR A 975 -5.71 17.35 -6.00
CA TYR A 975 -4.41 16.72 -6.16
C TYR A 975 -3.43 17.78 -6.68
N ASN A 976 -2.59 18.34 -5.82
CA ASN A 976 -1.51 19.22 -6.21
C ASN A 976 -0.19 18.50 -5.92
N ASP A 977 0.56 18.18 -6.97
CA ASP A 977 1.85 17.50 -6.90
C ASP A 977 3.02 18.44 -7.22
N ASN A 978 2.86 19.75 -6.99
CA ASN A 978 3.88 20.76 -7.26
C ASN A 978 4.62 21.23 -6.01
N ILE A 979 4.48 20.52 -4.89
CA ILE A 979 5.00 20.97 -3.59
C ILE A 979 6.17 20.09 -3.17
N ASP A 980 7.21 20.74 -2.66
CA ASP A 980 8.34 20.03 -2.07
C ASP A 980 7.98 19.37 -0.73
N PRO A 981 8.52 18.17 -0.42
CA PRO A 981 8.34 17.54 0.89
C PRO A 981 8.82 18.37 2.10
N TYR A 982 9.76 19.32 1.90
CA TYR A 982 10.23 20.19 2.99
C TYR A 982 9.19 21.23 3.44
N ALA A 983 8.19 21.54 2.62
CA ALA A 983 7.12 22.46 2.98
C ALA A 983 6.34 21.96 4.19
N ALA A 984 5.70 22.86 4.93
CA ALA A 984 4.76 22.50 5.98
C ALA A 984 3.34 23.00 5.66
N LEU A 985 2.40 22.05 5.67
CA LEU A 985 0.97 22.26 5.46
C LEU A 985 0.19 21.66 6.64
N ASN A 986 -1.10 21.94 6.73
CA ASN A 986 -1.93 21.25 7.72
C ASN A 986 -2.03 19.76 7.42
N CYS A 987 -2.36 18.99 8.45
CA CYS A 987 -2.87 17.63 8.31
C CYS A 987 -4.34 17.62 8.74
N ARG A 988 -5.18 16.86 8.02
CA ARG A 988 -6.56 16.55 8.40
C ARG A 988 -6.78 15.07 8.14
N CYS A 989 -6.97 14.31 9.21
CA CYS A 989 -7.02 12.86 9.11
C CYS A 989 -8.35 12.36 8.55
N VAL A 990 -8.31 11.14 8.01
CA VAL A 990 -9.50 10.31 7.77
C VAL A 990 -9.53 9.18 8.77
N LYS A 991 -10.73 8.70 9.06
CA LYS A 991 -10.95 7.60 9.99
C LYS A 991 -10.35 6.33 9.43
N THR A 992 -9.57 5.63 10.25
CA THR A 992 -9.08 4.31 9.90
C THR A 992 -10.25 3.34 9.91
N LYS A 993 -10.50 2.68 8.77
CA LYS A 993 -11.51 1.64 8.64
C LYS A 993 -10.80 0.30 8.77
N ILE A 994 -11.24 -0.53 9.72
CA ILE A 994 -10.68 -1.86 9.94
C ILE A 994 -11.67 -2.90 9.42
N THR A 995 -11.20 -3.80 8.58
CA THR A 995 -11.99 -4.93 8.06
C THR A 995 -12.19 -6.00 9.14
N SER A 996 -13.08 -6.97 8.92
CA SER A 996 -13.38 -8.03 9.90
C SER A 996 -12.19 -8.94 10.22
N ASP A 997 -11.22 -9.04 9.30
CA ASP A 997 -9.95 -9.75 9.40
C ASP A 997 -8.82 -8.88 10.00
N GLY A 998 -9.09 -7.62 10.36
CA GLY A 998 -8.16 -6.75 11.08
C GLY A 998 -7.24 -5.89 10.22
N LEU A 999 -7.43 -5.86 8.90
CA LEU A 999 -6.64 -5.06 7.97
C LEU A 999 -7.17 -3.62 7.86
N GLU A 1000 -6.28 -2.65 7.63
CA GLU A 1000 -6.69 -1.28 7.33
C GLU A 1000 -7.22 -1.13 5.89
N ASP A 1001 -8.44 -0.60 5.74
CA ASP A 1001 -9.00 -0.17 4.45
C ASP A 1001 -8.54 1.27 4.17
N ASN A 1002 -7.69 1.40 3.15
CA ASN A 1002 -7.01 2.64 2.77
C ASN A 1002 -7.85 3.52 1.82
N GLY A 1003 -9.17 3.41 1.91
CA GLY A 1003 -10.10 4.23 1.15
C GLY A 1003 -10.52 3.62 -0.19
N LYS A 1004 -9.99 2.46 -0.60
CA LYS A 1004 -10.53 1.64 -1.70
C LYS A 1004 -11.40 0.54 -1.09
N PRO A 1005 -12.74 0.67 -1.08
CA PRO A 1005 -13.54 -0.24 -0.26
C PRO A 1005 -13.57 -1.65 -0.82
N ARG A 1006 -13.25 -2.64 0.03
CA ARG A 1006 -13.33 -4.07 -0.30
C ARG A 1006 -14.74 -4.46 -0.71
N MET A 1007 -15.73 -3.91 -0.02
CA MET A 1007 -17.14 -4.19 -0.24
C MET A 1007 -17.80 -3.12 -1.10
N GLN A 1008 -18.94 -3.48 -1.69
CA GLN A 1008 -19.79 -2.54 -2.39
C GLN A 1008 -20.27 -1.44 -1.43
N ILE A 1009 -20.04 -0.19 -1.81
CA ILE A 1009 -20.38 0.97 -0.98
C ILE A 1009 -21.91 1.21 -1.07
N PRO A 1010 -22.60 1.44 0.06
CA PRO A 1010 -24.01 1.80 0.03
C PRO A 1010 -24.20 3.19 -0.61
N PRO A 1011 -25.39 3.49 -1.20
CA PRO A 1011 -25.65 4.79 -1.81
C PRO A 1011 -25.29 5.95 -0.89
N TYR A 1012 -24.53 6.92 -1.38
CA TYR A 1012 -24.16 8.08 -0.60
C TYR A 1012 -25.39 8.96 -0.35
N THR A 1013 -25.75 9.09 0.92
CA THR A 1013 -26.67 10.11 1.39
C THR A 1013 -25.85 11.18 2.09
N SER A 1014 -25.68 12.33 1.45
CA SER A 1014 -25.06 13.49 2.10
C SER A 1014 -25.80 13.77 3.42
N ALA A 1015 -25.07 13.76 4.53
CA ALA A 1015 -25.61 14.31 5.77
C ALA A 1015 -25.85 15.80 5.50
N VAL A 1016 -27.11 16.22 5.37
CA VAL A 1016 -27.44 17.65 5.36
C VAL A 1016 -27.12 18.13 6.77
N VAL A 1017 -25.92 18.70 6.95
CA VAL A 1017 -25.58 19.42 8.18
C VAL A 1017 -26.66 20.47 8.35
N SER A 1018 -27.48 20.32 9.38
CA SER A 1018 -28.53 21.27 9.68
C SER A 1018 -27.87 22.65 9.81
N LYS A 1019 -28.31 23.64 9.04
CA LYS A 1019 -28.11 25.02 9.46
C LYS A 1019 -28.65 25.12 10.88
N THR A 1020 -27.78 25.41 11.83
CA THR A 1020 -28.19 25.74 13.20
C THR A 1020 -29.25 26.83 13.09
N LEU A 1021 -30.44 26.61 13.67
CA LEU A 1021 -31.42 27.68 13.81
C LEU A 1021 -30.73 28.82 14.57
N ARG A 1022 -30.89 30.06 14.09
CA ARG A 1022 -30.22 31.22 14.68
C ARG A 1022 -30.53 31.28 16.18
N THR A 1023 -29.52 31.50 17.00
CA THR A 1023 -29.60 31.64 18.47
C THR A 1023 -30.60 32.71 18.90
N GLU A 1024 -30.90 33.69 18.03
CA GLU A 1024 -31.90 34.73 18.28
C GLU A 1024 -33.36 34.24 18.20
N GLU A 1025 -33.64 33.06 17.65
CA GLU A 1025 -35.00 32.58 17.41
C GLU A 1025 -35.48 31.48 18.37
N VAL A 1026 -34.60 30.89 19.19
CA VAL A 1026 -34.98 29.76 20.05
C VAL A 1026 -34.78 30.09 21.53
N LYS A 1027 -35.89 30.22 22.26
CA LYS A 1027 -35.87 30.25 23.74
C LYS A 1027 -35.89 28.84 24.29
N THR A 1028 -35.07 28.60 25.32
CA THR A 1028 -35.08 27.41 26.17
C THR A 1028 -36.42 27.35 26.90
N ILE A 1029 -37.36 26.49 26.47
CA ILE A 1029 -38.63 26.32 27.19
C ILE A 1029 -38.40 25.37 28.37
N SER A 1030 -38.62 25.88 29.58
CA SER A 1030 -38.63 25.09 30.81
C SER A 1030 -39.89 24.22 30.91
N LYS A 1031 -39.69 22.91 31.10
CA LYS A 1031 -40.54 21.97 31.87
C LYS A 1031 -42.06 21.86 31.63
N GLU A 1032 -42.63 22.33 30.52
CA GLU A 1032 -43.98 21.93 30.09
C GLU A 1032 -43.92 21.05 28.82
N GLN A 1033 -44.38 19.80 28.90
CA GLN A 1033 -44.43 18.89 27.74
C GLN A 1033 -45.48 19.37 26.73
N LEU A 1034 -45.03 19.94 25.61
CA LEU A 1034 -45.87 20.23 24.44
C LEU A 1034 -46.42 18.91 23.85
N LYS A 1035 -47.74 18.81 23.76
CA LYS A 1035 -48.47 17.69 23.15
C LYS A 1035 -48.86 18.05 21.72
N VAL A 1036 -48.67 17.10 20.81
CA VAL A 1036 -49.04 17.20 19.40
C VAL A 1036 -50.37 16.49 19.14
N TYR A 1037 -51.30 17.12 18.42
CA TYR A 1037 -52.61 16.55 18.08
C TYR A 1037 -53.20 17.15 16.78
N PRO A 1038 -54.08 16.44 16.07
CA PRO A 1038 -54.42 15.02 16.25
C PRO A 1038 -53.24 14.12 15.87
N ASN A 1039 -53.08 12.99 16.55
CA ASN A 1039 -52.15 11.94 16.15
C ASN A 1039 -52.89 10.59 16.25
N PRO A 1040 -53.28 9.95 15.13
CA PRO A 1040 -52.81 10.18 13.76
C PRO A 1040 -53.32 11.47 13.08
N ILE A 1041 -52.50 12.02 12.19
CA ILE A 1041 -52.69 13.28 11.45
C ILE A 1041 -53.23 12.99 10.05
N ARG A 1042 -54.24 13.74 9.59
CA ARG A 1042 -54.55 13.85 8.16
C ARG A 1042 -53.71 14.96 7.54
N ASP A 1043 -54.10 16.22 7.68
CA ASP A 1043 -53.36 17.31 7.00
C ASP A 1043 -52.79 18.35 7.96
N ILE A 1044 -53.40 18.56 9.13
CA ILE A 1044 -53.00 19.63 10.04
C ILE A 1044 -52.57 19.01 11.37
N LEU A 1045 -51.38 19.38 11.84
CA LEU A 1045 -50.87 19.06 13.17
C LEU A 1045 -50.86 20.32 14.04
N MET A 1046 -51.31 20.19 15.28
CA MET A 1046 -51.43 21.26 16.26
C MET A 1046 -50.66 20.95 17.53
N ILE A 1047 -50.32 21.99 18.29
CA ILE A 1047 -49.70 21.89 19.62
C ILE A 1047 -50.53 22.63 20.69
N ASN A 1048 -50.43 22.20 21.94
CA ASN A 1048 -51.07 22.87 23.09
C ASN A 1048 -50.23 24.03 23.66
N GLY A 1049 -49.44 24.70 22.82
CA GLY A 1049 -48.61 25.84 23.23
C GLY A 1049 -49.45 27.10 23.52
N LYS A 1050 -48.85 28.10 24.17
CA LYS A 1050 -49.50 29.41 24.38
C LYS A 1050 -49.58 30.15 23.05
N ALA A 1051 -50.77 30.67 22.70
CA ALA A 1051 -51.03 31.29 21.39
C ALA A 1051 -50.18 32.54 21.09
N THR A 1052 -49.56 33.14 22.13
CA THR A 1052 -48.66 34.30 22.03
C THR A 1052 -47.19 33.92 21.83
N GLU A 1053 -46.85 32.63 21.84
CA GLU A 1053 -45.47 32.14 21.73
C GLU A 1053 -45.14 31.60 20.32
N ASN A 1054 -43.87 31.74 19.94
CA ASN A 1054 -43.34 31.21 18.69
C ASN A 1054 -42.72 29.83 18.94
N TYR A 1055 -43.25 28.80 18.29
CA TYR A 1055 -42.72 27.43 18.35
C TYR A 1055 -42.17 27.03 16.98
N TYR A 1056 -40.97 26.46 16.95
CA TYR A 1056 -40.31 25.93 15.76
C TYR A 1056 -40.33 24.40 15.79
N PHE A 1057 -40.29 23.76 14.63
CA PHE A 1057 -40.32 22.31 14.54
C PHE A 1057 -39.34 21.77 13.51
N GLN A 1058 -38.94 20.52 13.73
CA GLN A 1058 -38.24 19.66 12.77
C GLN A 1058 -38.92 18.29 12.77
N ILE A 1059 -39.32 17.79 11.61
CA ILE A 1059 -39.89 16.46 11.39
C ILE A 1059 -38.82 15.56 10.80
N TYR A 1060 -38.67 14.38 11.36
CA TYR A 1060 -37.71 13.35 11.00
C TYR A 1060 -38.44 12.09 10.52
N ASP A 1061 -37.85 11.38 9.55
CA ASP A 1061 -38.28 10.02 9.23
C ASP A 1061 -37.68 8.96 10.18
N MET A 1062 -37.97 7.69 9.95
CA MET A 1062 -37.48 6.58 10.79
C MET A 1062 -35.96 6.35 10.73
N THR A 1063 -35.27 6.94 9.75
CA THR A 1063 -33.80 6.86 9.61
C THR A 1063 -33.10 8.03 10.30
N GLY A 1064 -33.85 8.95 10.90
CA GLY A 1064 -33.32 10.16 11.54
C GLY A 1064 -33.09 11.31 10.57
N LYS A 1065 -33.57 11.23 9.32
CA LYS A 1065 -33.46 12.30 8.32
C LYS A 1065 -34.54 13.35 8.53
N ILE A 1066 -34.18 14.63 8.54
CA ILE A 1066 -35.14 15.75 8.55
C ILE A 1066 -35.90 15.82 7.22
N ILE A 1067 -37.23 15.73 7.28
CA ILE A 1067 -38.14 15.80 6.13
C ILE A 1067 -38.79 17.17 5.99
N SER A 1068 -38.99 17.89 7.10
CA SER A 1068 -39.59 19.22 7.10
C SER A 1068 -39.19 20.00 8.35
N SER A 1069 -39.04 21.32 8.25
CA SER A 1069 -38.79 22.19 9.39
C SER A 1069 -39.46 23.55 9.17
N GLY A 1070 -39.82 24.22 10.25
CA GLY A 1070 -40.45 25.53 10.15
C GLY A 1070 -40.98 26.03 11.49
N LYS A 1071 -41.99 26.89 11.43
CA LYS A 1071 -42.63 27.51 12.59
C LYS A 1071 -44.11 27.16 12.64
N PHE A 1072 -44.66 26.94 13.84
CA PHE A 1072 -46.10 26.86 14.04
C PHE A 1072 -46.75 28.24 13.83
N ILE A 1073 -47.78 28.30 12.99
CA ILE A 1073 -48.59 29.50 12.79
C ILE A 1073 -49.90 29.29 13.55
N GLN A 1074 -50.18 30.11 14.57
CA GLN A 1074 -51.33 29.94 15.47
C GLN A 1074 -51.41 28.51 16.07
N ASN A 1075 -50.27 27.96 16.49
CA ASN A 1075 -50.12 26.58 16.99
C ASN A 1075 -50.50 25.48 15.98
N ARG A 1076 -50.47 25.77 14.68
CA ARG A 1076 -50.80 24.81 13.61
C ARG A 1076 -49.69 24.75 12.57
N ILE A 1077 -49.50 23.56 11.99
CA ILE A 1077 -48.67 23.33 10.81
C ILE A 1077 -49.42 22.45 9.82
N ASN A 1078 -49.25 22.73 8.52
CA ASN A 1078 -49.84 21.95 7.44
C ASN A 1078 -48.83 20.91 6.94
N LEU A 1079 -49.21 19.65 7.04
CA LEU A 1079 -48.45 18.45 6.69
C LEU A 1079 -49.12 17.64 5.57
N SER A 1080 -50.02 18.25 4.78
CA SER A 1080 -50.71 17.59 3.66
C SER A 1080 -49.76 17.02 2.60
N THR A 1081 -48.54 17.57 2.49
CA THR A 1081 -47.51 17.14 1.55
C THR A 1081 -46.71 15.92 2.02
N LEU A 1082 -46.83 15.52 3.30
CA LEU A 1082 -46.17 14.32 3.82
C LEU A 1082 -46.91 13.05 3.38
N ARG A 1083 -46.15 12.05 2.94
CA ARG A 1083 -46.70 10.72 2.61
C ARG A 1083 -47.18 10.00 3.88
N PRO A 1084 -48.20 9.12 3.80
CA PRO A 1084 -48.60 8.27 4.94
C PRO A 1084 -47.41 7.50 5.52
N GLY A 1085 -47.26 7.50 6.84
CA GLY A 1085 -46.08 6.93 7.50
C GLY A 1085 -45.86 7.38 8.94
N ILE A 1086 -44.82 6.84 9.57
CA ILE A 1086 -44.38 7.21 10.91
C ILE A 1086 -43.25 8.25 10.80
N TYR A 1087 -43.38 9.33 11.54
CA TYR A 1087 -42.38 10.39 11.65
C TYR A 1087 -42.14 10.75 13.11
N PHE A 1088 -41.06 11.45 13.38
CA PHE A 1088 -40.76 12.03 14.69
C PHE A 1088 -40.72 13.55 14.56
N ILE A 1089 -41.27 14.29 15.50
CA ILE A 1089 -41.20 15.75 15.52
C ILE A 1089 -40.43 16.21 16.76
N ARG A 1090 -39.43 17.06 16.54
CA ARG A 1090 -38.77 17.88 17.57
C ARG A 1090 -39.39 19.27 17.51
N ILE A 1091 -39.68 19.86 18.67
CA ILE A 1091 -40.17 21.23 18.79
C ILE A 1091 -39.14 22.03 19.58
N ASN A 1092 -38.65 23.14 19.02
CA ASN A 1092 -37.53 23.93 19.55
C ASN A 1092 -36.31 23.04 19.87
N ASP A 1093 -35.51 23.40 20.89
CA ASP A 1093 -34.33 22.63 21.34
C ASP A 1093 -34.68 21.46 22.27
N SER A 1094 -35.90 20.91 22.17
CA SER A 1094 -36.29 19.75 22.97
C SER A 1094 -35.40 18.54 22.64
N THR A 1095 -34.78 17.95 23.67
CA THR A 1095 -34.08 16.66 23.55
C THR A 1095 -35.06 15.50 23.30
N ALA A 1096 -36.34 15.67 23.64
CA ALA A 1096 -37.39 14.69 23.37
C ALA A 1096 -37.94 14.80 21.95
N LEU A 1097 -37.99 13.65 21.25
CA LEU A 1097 -38.66 13.47 19.96
C LEU A 1097 -40.05 12.88 20.17
N THR A 1098 -41.08 13.50 19.58
CA THR A 1098 -42.46 13.01 19.67
C THR A 1098 -42.84 12.25 18.41
N LYS A 1099 -43.27 11.00 18.53
CA LYS A 1099 -43.76 10.20 17.39
C LYS A 1099 -45.09 10.75 16.86
N ILE A 1100 -45.20 10.95 15.55
CA ILE A 1100 -46.43 11.30 14.84
C ILE A 1100 -46.73 10.30 13.71
N ILE A 1101 -48.00 10.01 13.47
CA ILE A 1101 -48.46 9.07 12.45
C ILE A 1101 -49.26 9.85 11.41
N LYS A 1102 -48.78 9.92 10.16
CA LYS A 1102 -49.49 10.50 9.01
C LYS A 1102 -50.36 9.43 8.36
N LYS A 1103 -51.67 9.69 8.26
CA LYS A 1103 -52.62 8.87 7.50
C LYS A 1103 -52.58 9.16 6.01
#